data_AF-L8X9E5-F1
#
_entry.id   AF-L8X9E5-F1
#
_cell.length_a   1.000
_cell.length_b   1.000
_cell.length_c   1.000
_cell.angle_alpha   90.00
_cell.angle_beta   90.00
_cell.angle_gamma   90.00
#
_symmetry.space_group_name_H-M   'P 1'
#
loop_
_entity.id
_entity.type
_entity.pdbx_description
1 polymer ?
#
loop_
_entity_poly.entity_id
_entity_poly.type
_entity_poly.pdbx_seq_one_letter_code
_entity_poly.pdbx_strand_id
1 'polypeptide(L)'
;MMVMHRARGFSTRALDHRLLAQRSTGLYLPAGQTSPLTTRHSDLSSLARHTNHLSLPIRQLSALANVRSRGFGTRLLSESRNLRLSSMATAAAAAALAERPISASAVAAAQSEGARLIDGTALAKEIRTSVASRISALRAQNPRFHPHLAIVQAGSRPDSTAYIRMKTKACEEVGIKSTHIQLPGDVSTQGVLDVVKKLNEDETVSGVLVQLPIGDGDGIGPEAERVVVEKLGAEKDVDGFHPYNIGRLSSRASDPLFAPCTPSGVIKLIEKTGVPIAGANAIVLGRSDIVGNPVSAMLRKLDLKNADIVVAAIGKPEFVRGEMLKPGCVVIDVGINYVPDSSKKSGQRLVGDVHFESASKVAGHITPVPGGVGPMTVAILMVNTLRSAESIWAKGKERTVAPLPLDIKEVVPRCVFVLGGGQIAMAQTPKDVAVLANEIGIRATELESYGRYKAKVELSILDRLAHRKNGKYVVVSGITPTPLGEGKSTTTIGLVQALGAHLGRPAFACVRQPSQGPTFGIKGGAAGGGYSQVFPMDEFNLHLTGDIHAVTAANNLLAAALDARIFHEATTPDKSLYNRLVPPKKGVRTFAPLMLKRLQKLGITSTSPDELTPEEARKFSRLDVDLETITWNRVLDVNDRFLRKITVGQNPTEMGHTRETGFDISVASECMAVLALSNSLADMLGRMVVATSKNGDPITADDVGVGGALAVLMKDAIKPNLMQTLEGTPVFVHAGPFANIAHGNSSILADRVALKLAGTEEGDSSEREGYVLTEGGFGADMGMEKFCNIKCRISGLVPDVIVATTRALKMHGGAPDVTPGKPLHDTYLKEDLVTLKEGCKNLGKHIQNAKAFGVKVVVAVNQFSTDTPAELELVKSEALSFGADAAVVSNHWAKGGAGARDLAEALIQTCESSEPDFKFTYDLDLPIAEKINAIATKVYGADGIELSELAAKQIATYEAQGYVCMAKTQYSFSHDPKLKGVPTGFTVPIRAVRLSAGAGFLYPLLGDMQTMPGLGTRPGFWEVGLDEKGQVVGLF
;
A
#
# COMPACT_ATOMS: atom_id res chain seq x y z
N MET A 1 -27.09 6.54 -23.99
CA MET A 1 -27.96 6.50 -25.19
C MET A 1 -29.25 7.24 -24.85
N MET A 2 -29.83 7.99 -25.79
CA MET A 2 -30.94 8.93 -25.53
C MET A 2 -32.07 8.72 -26.54
N VAL A 3 -33.31 8.53 -26.06
CA VAL A 3 -34.56 8.50 -26.85
C VAL A 3 -35.65 9.20 -26.02
N MET A 4 -36.64 9.81 -26.68
CA MET A 4 -37.47 10.89 -26.12
C MET A 4 -38.88 10.50 -25.64
N HIS A 5 -39.40 11.36 -24.74
CA HIS A 5 -40.72 12.03 -24.81
C HIS A 5 -42.03 11.50 -24.15
N ARG A 6 -42.74 12.50 -23.57
CA ARG A 6 -44.22 12.70 -23.48
C ARG A 6 -45.05 12.00 -22.39
N ALA A 7 -44.81 12.50 -21.17
CA ALA A 7 -45.77 12.90 -20.13
C ALA A 7 -47.30 13.00 -20.44
N ARG A 8 -48.10 12.60 -19.43
CA ARG A 8 -49.25 13.33 -18.79
C ARG A 8 -49.77 12.48 -17.61
N GLY A 9 -50.18 13.01 -16.45
CA GLY A 9 -50.15 14.40 -15.96
C GLY A 9 -50.69 14.53 -14.51
N PHE A 10 -50.81 15.79 -14.03
CA PHE A 10 -51.30 16.26 -12.70
C PHE A 10 -50.40 15.93 -11.48
N SER A 11 -49.96 16.83 -10.56
CA SER A 11 -50.48 18.07 -9.91
C SER A 11 -51.14 17.75 -8.54
N THR A 12 -50.85 18.39 -7.39
CA THR A 12 -49.97 19.54 -7.03
C THR A 12 -49.76 19.69 -5.50
N ARG A 13 -48.66 20.35 -5.10
CA ARG A 13 -48.46 21.21 -3.88
C ARG A 13 -48.70 20.66 -2.46
N ALA A 14 -47.58 20.46 -1.76
CA ALA A 14 -47.16 21.10 -0.49
C ALA A 14 -48.16 21.76 0.49
N LEU A 15 -47.97 21.44 1.78
CA LEU A 15 -48.03 22.22 3.05
C LEU A 15 -47.74 21.17 4.18
N ASP A 16 -47.33 21.42 5.43
CA ASP A 16 -46.60 22.44 6.22
C ASP A 16 -46.86 22.02 7.71
N HIS A 17 -46.12 22.56 8.69
CA HIS A 17 -46.20 22.14 10.10
C HIS A 17 -47.50 22.56 10.83
N ARG A 18 -47.98 21.71 11.76
CA ARG A 18 -48.32 22.12 13.16
C ARG A 18 -48.63 20.98 14.14
N LEU A 19 -48.58 21.33 15.43
CA LEU A 19 -48.91 20.49 16.58
C LEU A 19 -50.42 20.23 16.69
N LEU A 20 -50.79 19.17 17.43
CA LEU A 20 -51.92 19.21 18.38
C LEU A 20 -51.78 18.11 19.45
N ALA A 21 -52.38 18.32 20.64
CA ALA A 21 -52.37 17.36 21.74
C ALA A 21 -53.57 17.56 22.69
N GLN A 22 -54.29 16.47 23.02
CA GLN A 22 -55.28 16.28 24.10
C GLN A 22 -55.52 14.75 24.22
N ARG A 23 -55.53 14.12 25.40
CA ARG A 23 -56.64 13.95 26.38
C ARG A 23 -57.85 13.16 25.80
N SER A 24 -58.47 12.18 26.49
CA SER A 24 -58.41 11.78 27.92
C SER A 24 -59.08 10.41 28.25
N THR A 25 -59.03 10.01 29.55
CA THR A 25 -59.75 8.94 30.31
C THR A 25 -58.90 7.69 30.67
N GLY A 26 -59.15 6.96 31.78
CA GLY A 26 -60.19 7.16 32.80
C GLY A 26 -60.04 6.46 34.18
N LEU A 27 -59.98 5.12 34.25
CA LEU A 27 -60.20 4.34 35.49
C LEU A 27 -58.90 3.67 36.03
N TYR A 28 -58.48 3.73 37.31
CA TYR A 28 -59.11 3.36 38.62
C TYR A 28 -59.25 1.84 38.83
N LEU A 29 -58.93 1.21 39.98
CA LEU A 29 -58.17 1.48 41.25
C LEU A 29 -58.17 0.12 42.06
N PRO A 30 -57.74 -0.05 43.34
CA PRO A 30 -56.80 0.65 44.25
C PRO A 30 -55.69 -0.37 44.73
N ALA A 31 -55.01 -0.41 45.90
CA ALA A 31 -54.54 0.50 46.99
C ALA A 31 -53.40 -0.24 47.76
N GLY A 32 -52.65 0.43 48.66
CA GLY A 32 -51.72 -0.24 49.60
C GLY A 32 -50.83 0.71 50.45
N GLN A 33 -51.13 0.79 51.75
CA GLN A 33 -50.48 1.47 52.89
C GLN A 33 -48.91 1.45 52.97
N THR A 34 -48.17 2.28 53.75
CA THR A 34 -48.18 3.72 54.12
C THR A 34 -47.03 4.04 55.12
N SER A 35 -46.10 4.97 54.79
CA SER A 35 -45.43 5.93 55.72
C SER A 35 -44.42 5.39 56.80
N PRO A 36 -43.70 6.22 57.60
CA PRO A 36 -42.92 7.46 57.30
C PRO A 36 -41.55 7.59 58.07
N LEU A 37 -40.94 8.80 58.05
CA LEU A 37 -39.88 9.36 58.95
C LEU A 37 -38.39 9.02 58.58
N THR A 38 -37.38 9.90 58.76
CA THR A 38 -37.32 11.25 59.37
C THR A 38 -36.25 12.19 58.76
N THR A 39 -36.57 13.50 58.70
CA THR A 39 -35.76 14.76 58.67
C THR A 39 -34.22 14.72 58.84
N ARG A 40 -33.41 15.67 58.30
CA ARG A 40 -33.44 17.15 58.52
C ARG A 40 -32.68 17.98 57.44
N HIS A 41 -33.11 19.25 57.25
CA HIS A 41 -32.37 20.53 57.04
C HIS A 41 -30.99 20.58 56.30
N SER A 42 -30.56 21.61 55.54
CA SER A 42 -31.10 22.94 55.15
C SER A 42 -30.04 23.68 54.28
N ASP A 43 -30.30 24.63 53.37
CA ASP A 43 -31.54 25.08 52.69
C ASP A 43 -31.25 25.98 51.45
N LEU A 44 -32.32 26.45 50.79
CA LEU A 44 -32.50 27.61 49.88
C LEU A 44 -31.42 28.74 49.92
N SER A 45 -30.94 29.35 48.82
CA SER A 45 -31.64 30.20 47.81
C SER A 45 -30.58 31.00 47.00
N SER A 46 -30.79 31.72 45.89
CA SER A 46 -31.81 31.77 44.80
C SER A 46 -31.34 32.78 43.72
N LEU A 47 -31.80 32.66 42.45
CA LEU A 47 -32.04 33.72 41.43
C LEU A 47 -31.00 34.86 41.16
N ALA A 48 -30.77 35.39 39.95
CA ALA A 48 -31.33 35.13 38.61
C ALA A 48 -30.59 35.89 37.48
N ARG A 49 -30.77 35.41 36.24
CA ARG A 49 -30.94 36.17 34.96
C ARG A 49 -29.86 37.13 34.41
N HIS A 50 -29.54 36.84 33.14
CA HIS A 50 -29.54 37.75 31.95
C HIS A 50 -28.23 38.24 31.28
N THR A 51 -28.09 37.75 30.04
CA THR A 51 -27.78 38.47 28.77
C THR A 51 -26.40 39.05 28.45
N ASN A 52 -25.87 38.52 27.33
CA ASN A 52 -25.40 39.25 26.14
C ASN A 52 -24.02 39.93 26.08
N HIS A 53 -23.24 39.42 25.10
CA HIS A 53 -22.46 40.16 24.10
C HIS A 53 -21.13 40.84 24.49
N LEU A 54 -20.33 41.05 23.43
CA LEU A 54 -19.13 41.88 23.30
C LEU A 54 -17.91 41.43 24.12
N SER A 55 -16.66 41.64 23.70
CA SER A 55 -16.01 41.69 22.36
C SER A 55 -14.52 41.91 22.62
N LEU A 56 -13.62 41.30 21.83
CA LEU A 56 -12.18 41.56 21.95
C LEU A 56 -11.81 43.01 21.56
N PRO A 57 -10.87 43.64 22.26
CA PRO A 57 -9.92 44.56 21.62
C PRO A 57 -8.45 44.26 21.94
N ILE A 58 -7.56 44.73 21.06
CA ILE A 58 -6.10 44.59 21.15
C ILE A 58 -5.46 45.99 21.32
N ARG A 59 -4.47 46.12 22.22
CA ARG A 59 -3.28 47.00 22.13
C ARG A 59 -2.41 46.77 23.40
N GLN A 60 -1.13 46.41 23.27
CA GLN A 60 0.03 47.30 23.05
C GLN A 60 0.19 48.41 24.10
N LEU A 61 1.26 48.33 24.89
CA LEU A 61 2.33 49.33 24.89
C LEU A 61 3.61 48.77 25.57
N SER A 62 4.73 49.49 25.42
CA SER A 62 6.09 49.03 25.71
C SER A 62 6.79 49.91 26.76
N ALA A 63 7.66 49.33 27.61
CA ALA A 63 8.61 50.12 28.40
C ALA A 63 9.90 49.35 28.79
N LEU A 64 11.03 49.83 28.25
CA LEU A 64 12.38 49.90 28.85
C LEU A 64 13.14 48.61 29.24
N ALA A 65 14.47 48.78 29.32
CA ALA A 65 15.46 47.76 29.62
C ALA A 65 16.55 48.33 30.54
N ASN A 66 17.35 47.47 31.20
CA ASN A 66 18.78 47.73 31.40
C ASN A 66 19.60 46.53 31.95
N VAL A 67 20.60 46.13 31.18
CA VAL A 67 22.03 46.01 31.58
C VAL A 67 22.39 45.14 32.81
N ARG A 68 23.03 43.99 32.54
CA ARG A 68 24.48 43.79 32.81
C ARG A 68 25.09 42.57 32.08
N SER A 69 26.42 42.52 32.03
CA SER A 69 27.22 41.60 31.21
C SER A 69 28.33 40.89 32.00
N ARG A 70 28.66 39.64 31.59
CA ARG A 70 29.87 38.81 31.84
C ARG A 70 29.57 37.39 31.28
N GLY A 71 30.48 36.64 30.64
CA GLY A 71 31.82 37.00 30.15
C GLY A 71 32.72 35.78 29.89
N PHE A 72 32.85 35.37 28.62
CA PHE A 72 33.86 34.44 28.04
C PHE A 72 34.02 32.99 28.58
N GLY A 73 34.22 32.04 27.65
CA GLY A 73 34.58 30.65 27.93
C GLY A 73 34.53 29.76 26.68
N THR A 74 35.64 29.66 25.94
CA THR A 74 35.74 28.90 24.67
C THR A 74 36.38 27.53 24.82
N ARG A 75 35.85 26.48 24.16
CA ARG A 75 36.67 25.46 23.45
C ARG A 75 35.87 24.50 22.56
N LEU A 76 36.57 23.99 21.54
CA LEU A 76 36.39 22.71 20.83
C LEU A 76 35.02 22.41 20.18
N LEU A 77 34.94 22.72 18.87
CA LEU A 77 34.34 21.83 17.88
C LEU A 77 35.44 21.40 16.91
N SER A 78 35.55 20.11 16.64
CA SER A 78 36.56 19.54 15.74
C SER A 78 35.98 18.34 14.98
N GLU A 79 35.98 18.44 13.65
CA GLU A 79 35.93 17.33 12.68
C GLU A 79 34.60 16.53 12.63
N SER A 80 34.11 16.05 11.49
CA SER A 80 34.72 15.93 10.15
C SER A 80 33.83 16.50 9.03
N ARG A 81 34.46 16.96 7.94
CA ARG A 81 33.82 17.20 6.63
C ARG A 81 34.23 16.11 5.64
N ASN A 82 33.32 15.68 4.77
CA ASN A 82 33.54 15.29 3.36
C ASN A 82 32.19 14.81 2.78
N LEU A 83 31.87 14.93 1.48
CA LEU A 83 32.59 15.51 0.34
C LEU A 83 31.69 16.55 -0.37
N ARG A 84 32.28 17.55 -1.05
CA ARG A 84 31.76 18.00 -2.37
C ARG A 84 32.79 18.81 -3.17
N LEU A 85 33.05 18.30 -4.38
CA LEU A 85 33.41 18.99 -5.62
C LEU A 85 34.67 19.89 -5.67
N SER A 86 35.59 19.46 -6.52
CA SER A 86 36.73 20.19 -7.06
C SER A 86 36.33 21.20 -8.15
N SER A 87 36.77 22.45 -8.01
CA SER A 87 37.30 23.26 -9.14
C SER A 87 37.90 24.58 -8.62
N MET A 88 39.17 24.60 -8.25
CA MET A 88 39.90 25.84 -7.93
C MET A 88 40.73 26.28 -9.13
N ALA A 89 40.37 27.41 -9.75
CA ALA A 89 41.22 28.17 -10.64
C ALA A 89 40.82 29.67 -10.59
N THR A 90 41.80 30.57 -10.69
CA THR A 90 41.64 32.02 -10.92
C THR A 90 40.62 32.77 -10.04
N ALA A 91 41.02 33.11 -8.80
CA ALA A 91 40.32 34.09 -7.95
C ALA A 91 41.30 34.95 -7.13
N ALA A 92 42.12 35.77 -7.81
CA ALA A 92 43.21 36.53 -7.18
C ALA A 92 43.55 37.87 -7.87
N ALA A 93 42.55 38.63 -8.36
CA ALA A 93 42.77 39.94 -9.00
C ALA A 93 41.53 40.88 -8.97
N ALA A 94 40.91 41.11 -7.80
CA ALA A 94 39.69 41.92 -7.71
C ALA A 94 39.52 42.68 -6.36
N ALA A 95 40.50 43.51 -5.98
CA ALA A 95 40.46 44.25 -4.71
C ALA A 95 41.09 45.66 -4.74
N ALA A 96 41.17 46.31 -5.91
CA ALA A 96 41.62 47.70 -6.03
C ALA A 96 41.12 48.37 -7.32
N LEU A 97 40.02 49.15 -7.23
CA LEU A 97 39.66 50.28 -8.10
C LEU A 97 38.30 50.84 -7.67
N ALA A 98 38.33 51.83 -6.78
CA ALA A 98 37.16 52.64 -6.44
C ALA A 98 37.15 53.94 -7.25
N GLU A 99 35.95 54.42 -7.56
CA GLU A 99 35.60 55.80 -7.94
C GLU A 99 36.44 56.48 -9.05
N ARG A 100 35.85 56.55 -10.25
CA ARG A 100 35.98 57.70 -11.15
C ARG A 100 34.60 58.11 -11.67
N PRO A 101 34.24 59.40 -11.69
CA PRO A 101 32.99 59.86 -12.29
C PRO A 101 33.06 59.73 -13.82
N ILE A 102 31.95 59.33 -14.45
CA ILE A 102 31.82 59.29 -15.91
C ILE A 102 31.71 60.73 -16.43
N SER A 103 32.60 61.13 -17.34
CA SER A 103 32.56 62.46 -17.96
C SER A 103 31.49 62.54 -19.05
N ALA A 104 30.82 63.69 -19.15
CA ALA A 104 29.64 63.88 -19.99
C ALA A 104 29.93 63.99 -21.52
N SER A 105 31.11 63.63 -22.01
CA SER A 105 31.52 63.84 -23.40
C SER A 105 31.40 62.62 -24.32
N ALA A 106 30.94 61.46 -23.82
CA ALA A 106 30.83 60.22 -24.61
C ALA A 106 29.49 60.05 -25.36
N VAL A 107 28.54 60.97 -25.19
CA VAL A 107 27.14 60.80 -25.64
C VAL A 107 26.94 61.09 -27.14
N ALA A 108 27.91 61.74 -27.80
CA ALA A 108 27.73 62.32 -29.14
C ALA A 108 28.12 61.41 -30.34
N ALA A 109 28.54 60.16 -30.11
CA ALA A 109 29.19 59.33 -31.15
C ALA A 109 28.41 58.06 -31.57
N ALA A 110 27.20 57.82 -31.05
CA ALA A 110 26.44 56.58 -31.26
C ALA A 110 25.14 56.82 -32.04
N GLN A 111 25.24 57.22 -33.32
CA GLN A 111 24.10 57.37 -34.24
C GLN A 111 24.43 56.86 -35.65
N SER A 112 24.50 55.53 -35.83
CA SER A 112 24.46 54.90 -37.17
C SER A 112 24.20 53.38 -37.17
N GLU A 113 24.61 52.61 -36.15
CA GLU A 113 24.21 51.20 -36.04
C GLU A 113 22.76 51.06 -35.55
N GLY A 114 21.95 50.28 -36.29
CA GLY A 114 20.59 49.92 -35.88
C GLY A 114 20.55 48.76 -34.87
N ALA A 115 19.42 48.61 -34.17
CA ALA A 115 19.25 47.61 -33.11
C ALA A 115 19.57 46.18 -33.56
N ARG A 116 20.34 45.46 -32.74
CA ARG A 116 20.67 44.04 -32.99
C ARG A 116 19.46 43.16 -32.71
N LEU A 117 19.10 42.33 -33.67
CA LEU A 117 17.91 41.47 -33.59
C LEU A 117 18.14 40.34 -32.57
N ILE A 118 17.24 40.22 -31.59
CA ILE A 118 17.22 39.08 -30.68
C ILE A 118 16.38 37.97 -31.31
N ASP A 119 17.03 37.05 -32.03
CA ASP A 119 16.37 35.90 -32.67
C ASP A 119 15.99 34.82 -31.63
N GLY A 120 14.79 34.96 -31.09
CA GLY A 120 14.17 33.96 -30.21
C GLY A 120 13.81 32.65 -30.90
N THR A 121 13.77 32.59 -32.24
CA THR A 121 13.51 31.36 -33.00
C THR A 121 14.76 30.50 -33.11
N ALA A 122 15.92 31.11 -33.34
CA ALA A 122 17.22 30.43 -33.25
C ALA A 122 17.48 29.92 -31.82
N LEU A 123 17.28 30.76 -30.80
CA LEU A 123 17.47 30.37 -29.40
C LEU A 123 16.48 29.28 -28.94
N ALA A 124 15.21 29.34 -29.39
CA ALA A 124 14.23 28.28 -29.17
C ALA A 124 14.58 26.96 -29.89
N LYS A 125 15.36 27.00 -30.98
CA LYS A 125 15.89 25.80 -31.64
C LYS A 125 17.06 25.22 -30.84
N GLU A 126 18.02 26.06 -30.42
CA GLU A 126 19.17 25.69 -29.56
C GLU A 126 18.71 24.96 -28.29
N ILE A 127 17.73 25.53 -27.56
CA ILE A 127 17.14 24.93 -26.36
C ILE A 127 16.46 23.58 -26.66
N ARG A 128 15.69 23.47 -27.75
CA ARG A 128 14.97 22.23 -28.08
C ARG A 128 15.91 21.12 -28.53
N THR A 129 16.99 21.42 -29.25
CA THR A 129 18.05 20.43 -29.55
C THR A 129 18.73 19.93 -28.27
N SER A 130 18.97 20.79 -27.27
CA SER A 130 19.50 20.38 -25.96
C SER A 130 18.54 19.44 -25.22
N VAL A 131 17.24 19.76 -25.19
CA VAL A 131 16.19 18.89 -24.60
C VAL A 131 16.11 17.54 -25.31
N ALA A 132 16.11 17.52 -26.65
CA ALA A 132 16.07 16.29 -27.43
C ALA A 132 17.28 15.37 -27.16
N SER A 133 18.48 15.95 -27.07
CA SER A 133 19.71 15.24 -26.71
C SER A 133 19.62 14.63 -25.31
N ARG A 134 19.16 15.41 -24.31
CA ARG A 134 18.99 14.94 -22.92
C ARG A 134 17.96 13.82 -22.81
N ILE A 135 16.82 13.91 -23.50
CA ILE A 135 15.80 12.84 -23.55
C ILE A 135 16.38 11.57 -24.18
N SER A 136 17.15 11.71 -25.26
CA SER A 136 17.77 10.58 -25.95
C SER A 136 18.79 9.86 -25.05
N ALA A 137 19.63 10.61 -24.34
CA ALA A 137 20.58 10.07 -23.37
C ALA A 137 19.89 9.35 -22.19
N LEU A 138 18.81 9.92 -21.65
CA LEU A 138 18.04 9.30 -20.56
C LEU A 138 17.33 8.01 -21.02
N ARG A 139 16.79 7.98 -22.25
CA ARG A 139 16.19 6.78 -22.84
C ARG A 139 17.20 5.67 -23.11
N ALA A 140 18.41 6.01 -23.55
CA ALA A 140 19.50 5.04 -23.73
C ALA A 140 19.93 4.36 -22.41
N GLN A 141 19.73 5.04 -21.27
CA GLN A 141 19.99 4.49 -19.94
C GLN A 141 18.76 3.82 -19.30
N ASN A 142 17.55 4.29 -19.61
CA ASN A 142 16.29 3.84 -19.03
C ASN A 142 15.23 3.79 -20.16
N PRO A 143 15.04 2.63 -20.86
CA PRO A 143 14.13 2.54 -22.00
C PRO A 143 12.66 2.93 -21.68
N ARG A 144 12.25 2.86 -20.41
CA ARG A 144 10.93 3.28 -19.93
C ARG A 144 10.75 4.81 -19.84
N PHE A 145 11.80 5.63 -19.91
CA PHE A 145 11.72 7.08 -19.70
C PHE A 145 11.01 7.81 -20.86
N HIS A 146 9.71 8.07 -20.68
CA HIS A 146 8.86 8.72 -21.68
C HIS A 146 8.21 10.00 -21.13
N PRO A 147 8.90 11.16 -21.22
CA PRO A 147 8.27 12.45 -20.94
C PRO A 147 7.00 12.66 -21.76
N HIS A 148 5.92 13.08 -21.10
CA HIS A 148 4.58 13.22 -21.70
C HIS A 148 3.93 14.53 -21.26
N LEU A 149 3.52 15.35 -22.23
CA LEU A 149 2.70 16.56 -22.03
C LEU A 149 1.23 16.29 -22.36
N ALA A 150 0.34 16.45 -21.39
CA ALA A 150 -1.09 16.56 -21.60
C ALA A 150 -1.49 18.04 -21.79
N ILE A 151 -2.30 18.34 -22.80
CA ILE A 151 -2.78 19.69 -23.11
C ILE A 151 -4.30 19.69 -23.05
N VAL A 152 -4.89 20.45 -22.13
CA VAL A 152 -6.35 20.59 -21.96
C VAL A 152 -6.82 21.90 -22.60
N GLN A 153 -7.86 21.81 -23.43
CA GLN A 153 -8.53 22.94 -24.09
C GLN A 153 -10.05 22.74 -24.00
N ALA A 154 -10.83 23.78 -23.71
CA ALA A 154 -12.27 23.79 -23.98
C ALA A 154 -12.60 24.73 -25.15
N GLY A 155 -13.63 24.39 -25.93
CA GLY A 155 -13.97 25.14 -27.14
C GLY A 155 -12.88 25.14 -28.22
N SER A 156 -13.12 25.82 -29.34
CA SER A 156 -12.37 25.65 -30.60
C SER A 156 -11.80 26.95 -31.18
N ARG A 157 -11.40 27.90 -30.32
CA ARG A 157 -10.83 29.19 -30.77
C ARG A 157 -9.65 28.99 -31.75
N PRO A 158 -9.58 29.71 -32.88
CA PRO A 158 -8.53 29.52 -33.88
C PRO A 158 -7.11 29.84 -33.41
N ASP A 159 -6.96 30.85 -32.54
CA ASP A 159 -5.68 31.28 -31.95
C ASP A 159 -5.10 30.20 -31.02
N SER A 160 -5.91 29.72 -30.08
CA SER A 160 -5.60 28.63 -29.16
C SER A 160 -5.24 27.34 -29.90
N THR A 161 -6.05 26.94 -30.88
CA THR A 161 -5.83 25.73 -31.69
C THR A 161 -4.55 25.82 -32.54
N ALA A 162 -4.21 27.00 -33.07
CA ALA A 162 -2.93 27.20 -33.77
C ALA A 162 -1.73 27.08 -32.81
N TYR A 163 -1.84 27.65 -31.61
CA TYR A 163 -0.76 27.60 -30.61
C TYR A 163 -0.56 26.18 -30.05
N ILE A 164 -1.63 25.41 -29.88
CA ILE A 164 -1.55 23.99 -29.47
C ILE A 164 -0.85 23.14 -30.53
N ARG A 165 -1.14 23.34 -31.83
CA ARG A 165 -0.40 22.65 -32.91
C ARG A 165 1.11 22.93 -32.87
N MET A 166 1.52 24.15 -32.53
CA MET A 166 2.94 24.47 -32.33
C MET A 166 3.55 23.73 -31.13
N LYS A 167 2.80 23.60 -30.03
CA LYS A 167 3.22 22.84 -28.84
C LYS A 167 3.34 21.34 -29.14
N THR A 168 2.34 20.72 -29.77
CA THR A 168 2.35 19.33 -30.23
C THR A 168 3.56 19.04 -31.11
N LYS A 169 3.80 19.84 -32.15
CA LYS A 169 4.97 19.69 -33.03
C LYS A 169 6.30 19.86 -32.30
N ALA A 170 6.37 20.81 -31.35
CA ALA A 170 7.57 20.99 -30.53
C ALA A 170 7.84 19.79 -29.61
N CYS A 171 6.80 19.10 -29.13
CA CYS A 171 6.95 17.84 -28.39
C CYS A 171 7.52 16.73 -29.29
N GLU A 172 6.97 16.55 -30.49
CA GLU A 172 7.46 15.58 -31.49
C GLU A 172 8.93 15.85 -31.86
N GLU A 173 9.28 17.10 -32.14
CA GLU A 173 10.65 17.53 -32.49
C GLU A 173 11.70 17.26 -31.38
N VAL A 174 11.29 17.07 -30.12
CA VAL A 174 12.19 16.71 -29.01
C VAL A 174 11.94 15.33 -28.40
N GLY A 175 11.02 14.55 -28.96
CA GLY A 175 10.68 13.20 -28.50
C GLY A 175 9.80 13.14 -27.24
N ILE A 176 9.15 14.23 -26.83
CA ILE A 176 8.11 14.25 -25.79
C ILE A 176 6.81 13.68 -26.39
N LYS A 177 6.16 12.74 -25.71
CA LYS A 177 4.80 12.29 -26.06
C LYS A 177 3.83 13.44 -25.79
N SER A 178 2.90 13.72 -26.70
CA SER A 178 1.84 14.72 -26.45
C SER A 178 0.45 14.08 -26.46
N THR A 179 -0.50 14.70 -25.77
CA THR A 179 -1.93 14.31 -25.83
C THR A 179 -2.78 15.56 -25.67
N HIS A 180 -3.58 15.87 -26.70
CA HIS A 180 -4.54 16.97 -26.70
C HIS A 180 -5.89 16.45 -26.24
N ILE A 181 -6.40 17.00 -25.13
CA ILE A 181 -7.70 16.69 -24.57
C ILE A 181 -8.61 17.87 -24.90
N GLN A 182 -9.37 17.71 -25.98
CA GLN A 182 -10.36 18.67 -26.45
C GLN A 182 -11.68 18.45 -25.71
N LEU A 183 -12.08 19.42 -24.91
CA LEU A 183 -13.36 19.46 -24.21
C LEU A 183 -14.41 20.28 -25.00
N PRO A 184 -15.71 20.02 -24.81
CA PRO A 184 -16.79 20.86 -25.32
C PRO A 184 -16.67 22.33 -24.85
N GLY A 185 -17.22 23.28 -25.60
CA GLY A 185 -17.19 24.71 -25.23
C GLY A 185 -18.13 25.06 -24.07
N ASP A 186 -19.09 24.19 -23.79
CA ASP A 186 -20.10 24.24 -22.72
C ASP A 186 -19.73 23.37 -21.50
N VAL A 187 -18.47 22.92 -21.40
CA VAL A 187 -18.01 22.10 -20.27
C VAL A 187 -18.07 22.88 -18.94
N SER A 188 -18.59 22.24 -17.89
CA SER A 188 -18.60 22.84 -16.55
C SER A 188 -17.22 22.84 -15.91
N THR A 189 -16.98 23.77 -14.97
CA THR A 189 -15.74 23.83 -14.18
C THR A 189 -15.42 22.48 -13.52
N GLN A 190 -16.43 21.77 -13.00
CA GLN A 190 -16.24 20.43 -12.43
C GLN A 190 -15.76 19.42 -13.48
N GLY A 191 -16.27 19.47 -14.71
CA GLY A 191 -15.80 18.60 -15.79
C GLY A 191 -14.32 18.82 -16.14
N VAL A 192 -13.84 20.08 -16.08
CA VAL A 192 -12.41 20.39 -16.23
C VAL A 192 -11.60 19.89 -15.03
N LEU A 193 -12.10 20.09 -13.80
CA LEU A 193 -11.45 19.63 -12.56
C LEU A 193 -11.34 18.09 -12.50
N ASP A 194 -12.34 17.36 -12.97
CA ASP A 194 -12.33 15.88 -13.04
C ASP A 194 -11.28 15.36 -14.04
N VAL A 195 -11.00 16.12 -15.11
CA VAL A 195 -9.92 15.82 -16.07
C VAL A 195 -8.56 16.15 -15.45
N VAL A 196 -8.40 17.33 -14.85
CA VAL A 196 -7.14 17.72 -14.16
C VAL A 196 -6.82 16.76 -13.01
N LYS A 197 -7.82 16.29 -12.24
CA LYS A 197 -7.62 15.26 -11.22
C LYS A 197 -7.03 13.97 -11.82
N LYS A 198 -7.62 13.45 -12.90
CA LYS A 198 -7.10 12.23 -13.57
C LYS A 198 -5.68 12.42 -14.10
N LEU A 199 -5.36 13.60 -14.63
CA LEU A 199 -4.02 13.94 -15.12
C LEU A 199 -2.99 14.12 -13.99
N ASN A 200 -3.42 14.56 -12.79
CA ASN A 200 -2.58 14.54 -11.59
C ASN A 200 -2.28 13.09 -11.17
N GLU A 201 -3.28 12.21 -11.19
CA GLU A 201 -3.20 10.81 -10.77
C GLU A 201 -2.45 9.90 -11.77
N ASP A 202 -2.36 10.27 -13.05
CA ASP A 202 -1.65 9.51 -14.10
C ASP A 202 -0.13 9.81 -14.11
N GLU A 203 0.69 8.93 -13.53
CA GLU A 203 2.16 9.01 -13.59
C GLU A 203 2.75 8.95 -15.00
N THR A 204 2.02 8.46 -16.02
CA THR A 204 2.54 8.50 -17.40
C THR A 204 2.56 9.92 -17.95
N VAL A 205 1.68 10.79 -17.46
CA VAL A 205 1.66 12.23 -17.74
C VAL A 205 2.68 12.94 -16.86
N SER A 206 3.75 13.43 -17.47
CA SER A 206 4.80 14.19 -16.79
C SER A 206 4.38 15.64 -16.55
N GLY A 207 3.77 16.29 -17.55
CA GLY A 207 3.35 17.68 -17.46
C GLY A 207 1.91 17.86 -17.93
N VAL A 208 1.21 18.81 -17.31
CA VAL A 208 -0.12 19.24 -17.74
C VAL A 208 -0.08 20.72 -18.06
N LEU A 209 -0.60 21.06 -19.23
CA LEU A 209 -0.88 22.42 -19.64
C LEU A 209 -2.41 22.59 -19.73
N VAL A 210 -2.97 23.45 -18.89
CA VAL A 210 -4.32 23.98 -19.10
C VAL A 210 -4.16 25.22 -19.97
N GLN A 211 -4.65 25.18 -21.21
CA GLN A 211 -4.51 26.31 -22.12
C GLN A 211 -5.46 27.44 -21.70
N LEU A 212 -4.90 28.59 -21.31
CA LEU A 212 -5.65 29.79 -20.96
C LEU A 212 -5.85 30.70 -22.20
N PRO A 213 -6.98 31.43 -22.33
CA PRO A 213 -8.20 31.24 -21.54
C PRO A 213 -8.83 29.87 -21.84
N ILE A 214 -9.45 29.26 -20.82
CA ILE A 214 -9.91 27.85 -20.89
C ILE A 214 -11.03 27.68 -21.93
N GLY A 215 -11.96 28.64 -22.01
CA GLY A 215 -13.04 28.70 -22.99
C GLY A 215 -13.89 29.97 -22.81
N ASP A 216 -14.73 30.29 -23.79
CA ASP A 216 -15.52 31.54 -23.84
C ASP A 216 -16.98 31.40 -23.35
N GLY A 217 -17.32 30.30 -22.65
CA GLY A 217 -18.69 29.92 -22.30
C GLY A 217 -19.19 30.43 -20.95
N ASP A 218 -20.52 30.59 -20.82
CA ASP A 218 -21.22 31.03 -19.60
C ASP A 218 -21.01 30.09 -18.40
N GLY A 219 -19.92 30.32 -17.66
CA GLY A 219 -19.52 29.55 -16.48
C GLY A 219 -18.01 29.46 -16.29
N ILE A 220 -17.21 29.63 -17.35
CA ILE A 220 -15.74 29.62 -17.29
C ILE A 220 -15.22 31.06 -17.19
N GLY A 221 -15.45 31.69 -16.04
CA GLY A 221 -14.88 33.00 -15.71
C GLY A 221 -13.47 32.90 -15.09
N PRO A 222 -12.76 34.03 -14.86
CA PRO A 222 -11.41 34.03 -14.29
C PRO A 222 -11.28 33.34 -12.93
N GLU A 223 -12.36 33.29 -12.14
CA GLU A 223 -12.43 32.52 -10.89
C GLU A 223 -12.40 31.00 -11.15
N ALA A 224 -13.11 30.52 -12.18
CA ALA A 224 -13.05 29.11 -12.59
C ALA A 224 -11.67 28.73 -13.11
N GLU A 225 -11.03 29.61 -13.90
CA GLU A 225 -9.65 29.41 -14.37
C GLU A 225 -8.67 29.31 -13.20
N ARG A 226 -8.79 30.22 -12.22
CA ARG A 226 -8.01 30.19 -10.99
C ARG A 226 -8.21 28.87 -10.22
N VAL A 227 -9.44 28.43 -10.01
CA VAL A 227 -9.72 27.17 -9.28
C VAL A 227 -9.17 25.94 -10.03
N VAL A 228 -9.19 25.95 -11.37
CA VAL A 228 -8.57 24.89 -12.18
C VAL A 228 -7.03 24.89 -12.03
N VAL A 229 -6.40 26.07 -12.07
CA VAL A 229 -4.95 26.21 -11.86
C VAL A 229 -4.56 25.85 -10.41
N GLU A 230 -5.36 26.21 -9.41
CA GLU A 230 -5.18 25.83 -7.99
C GLU A 230 -5.39 24.34 -7.73
N LYS A 231 -6.02 23.60 -8.64
CA LYS A 231 -6.22 22.15 -8.52
C LYS A 231 -5.23 21.30 -9.32
N LEU A 232 -4.44 21.93 -10.19
CA LEU A 232 -3.35 21.27 -10.89
C LEU A 232 -2.18 20.98 -9.93
N GLY A 233 -1.58 19.79 -10.00
CA GLY A 233 -0.44 19.43 -9.17
C GLY A 233 0.75 20.36 -9.42
N ALA A 234 1.33 20.94 -8.36
CA ALA A 234 2.42 21.92 -8.46
C ALA A 234 3.67 21.36 -9.15
N GLU A 235 3.86 20.04 -9.05
CA GLU A 235 4.89 19.23 -9.71
C GLU A 235 4.58 18.85 -11.16
N LYS A 236 3.33 19.05 -11.65
CA LYS A 236 2.91 18.84 -13.04
C LYS A 236 2.52 20.13 -13.79
N ASP A 237 2.37 21.24 -13.08
CA ASP A 237 2.20 22.61 -13.61
C ASP A 237 3.46 23.07 -14.38
N VAL A 238 3.58 22.63 -15.63
CA VAL A 238 4.74 22.97 -16.47
C VAL A 238 4.72 24.38 -17.04
N ASP A 239 3.57 25.07 -17.02
CA ASP A 239 3.47 26.48 -17.44
C ASP A 239 3.84 27.45 -16.29
N GLY A 240 3.73 26.99 -15.03
CA GLY A 240 4.30 27.62 -13.82
C GLY A 240 3.33 28.51 -13.03
N PHE A 241 2.01 28.44 -13.30
CA PHE A 241 1.02 29.36 -12.74
C PHE A 241 0.39 28.89 -11.42
N HIS A 242 0.62 27.65 -10.97
CA HIS A 242 0.10 27.17 -9.69
C HIS A 242 0.64 28.04 -8.54
N PRO A 243 -0.16 28.49 -7.55
CA PRO A 243 0.27 29.49 -6.56
C PRO A 243 1.51 29.11 -5.73
N TYR A 244 1.81 27.81 -5.57
CA TYR A 244 3.06 27.34 -4.95
C TYR A 244 4.32 27.73 -5.75
N ASN A 245 4.25 27.71 -7.08
CA ASN A 245 5.35 28.10 -7.97
C ASN A 245 5.50 29.63 -7.97
N ILE A 246 4.41 30.38 -8.15
CA ILE A 246 4.42 31.86 -8.07
C ILE A 246 4.84 32.38 -6.68
N GLY A 247 4.40 31.72 -5.60
CA GLY A 247 4.75 32.05 -4.22
C GLY A 247 6.23 31.78 -3.91
N ARG A 248 6.77 30.65 -4.38
CA ARG A 248 8.21 30.36 -4.29
C ARG A 248 9.06 31.33 -5.11
N LEU A 249 8.66 31.65 -6.34
CA LEU A 249 9.31 32.68 -7.17
C LEU A 249 9.37 34.06 -6.46
N SER A 250 8.43 34.34 -5.56
CA SER A 250 8.37 35.58 -4.76
C SER A 250 9.12 35.49 -3.42
N SER A 251 9.72 34.35 -3.09
CA SER A 251 10.40 34.07 -1.81
C SER A 251 11.91 34.19 -1.93
N ARG A 252 12.56 34.85 -0.97
CA ARG A 252 14.03 34.91 -0.88
C ARG A 252 14.66 33.59 -0.38
N ALA A 253 13.85 32.67 0.16
CA ALA A 253 14.32 31.46 0.85
C ALA A 253 14.13 30.16 0.05
N SER A 254 13.63 30.22 -1.19
CA SER A 254 13.23 29.02 -1.95
C SER A 254 13.02 29.29 -3.43
N ASP A 255 13.56 28.43 -4.30
CA ASP A 255 13.24 28.44 -5.73
C ASP A 255 11.87 27.78 -6.04
N PRO A 256 11.18 28.17 -7.14
CA PRO A 256 10.00 27.48 -7.65
C PRO A 256 10.36 26.11 -8.27
N LEU A 257 9.38 25.19 -8.36
CA LEU A 257 9.60 23.93 -9.09
C LEU A 257 9.71 24.21 -10.59
N PHE A 258 8.82 25.06 -11.10
CA PHE A 258 8.83 25.58 -12.46
C PHE A 258 8.71 27.10 -12.42
N ALA A 259 9.67 27.80 -13.04
CA ALA A 259 9.52 29.21 -13.32
C ALA A 259 8.60 29.37 -14.55
N PRO A 260 7.68 30.36 -14.58
CA PRO A 260 6.68 30.42 -15.64
C PRO A 260 7.27 30.56 -17.04
N CYS A 261 6.68 29.92 -18.06
CA CYS A 261 7.34 29.71 -19.36
C CYS A 261 7.68 31.02 -20.09
N THR A 262 6.70 31.93 -20.24
CA THR A 262 6.91 33.21 -20.95
C THR A 262 7.92 34.12 -20.22
N PRO A 263 7.80 34.39 -18.90
CA PRO A 263 8.82 35.11 -18.14
C PRO A 263 10.23 34.52 -18.25
N SER A 264 10.37 33.20 -18.16
CA SER A 264 11.66 32.52 -18.29
C SER A 264 12.24 32.66 -19.70
N GLY A 265 11.39 32.74 -20.73
CA GLY A 265 11.78 33.07 -22.09
C GLY A 265 12.32 34.50 -22.22
N VAL A 266 11.66 35.47 -21.58
CA VAL A 266 12.10 36.88 -21.52
C VAL A 266 13.49 37.01 -20.90
N ILE A 267 13.74 36.37 -19.74
CA ILE A 267 15.05 36.42 -19.08
C ILE A 267 16.16 35.88 -19.99
N LYS A 268 15.96 34.71 -20.62
CA LYS A 268 16.97 34.13 -21.53
C LYS A 268 17.23 34.96 -22.79
N LEU A 269 16.23 35.67 -23.29
CA LEU A 269 16.39 36.60 -24.41
C LEU A 269 17.27 37.80 -24.02
N ILE A 270 17.14 38.29 -22.77
CA ILE A 270 18.01 39.34 -22.22
C ILE A 270 19.43 38.80 -22.00
N GLU A 271 19.58 37.63 -21.38
CA GLU A 271 20.90 36.97 -21.16
C GLU A 271 21.69 36.80 -22.46
N LYS A 272 21.03 36.44 -23.57
CA LYS A 272 21.66 36.26 -24.89
C LYS A 272 22.20 37.58 -25.49
N THR A 273 21.81 38.75 -24.99
CA THR A 273 22.39 40.05 -25.40
C THR A 273 23.75 40.35 -24.76
N GLY A 274 24.13 39.62 -23.70
CA GLY A 274 25.34 39.90 -22.91
C GLY A 274 25.23 41.12 -21.98
N VAL A 275 24.09 41.82 -21.93
CA VAL A 275 23.86 42.92 -21.00
C VAL A 275 23.68 42.38 -19.57
N PRO A 276 24.45 42.85 -18.56
CA PRO A 276 24.33 42.36 -17.20
C PRO A 276 23.00 42.79 -16.57
N ILE A 277 22.18 41.82 -16.17
CA ILE A 277 20.88 42.06 -15.51
C ILE A 277 21.06 42.61 -14.09
N ALA A 278 22.10 42.16 -13.38
CA ALA A 278 22.39 42.59 -12.01
C ALA A 278 22.83 44.07 -11.98
N GLY A 279 22.02 44.93 -11.35
CA GLY A 279 22.25 46.38 -11.26
C GLY A 279 21.67 47.20 -12.42
N ALA A 280 21.07 46.56 -13.43
CA ALA A 280 20.39 47.25 -14.53
C ALA A 280 19.02 47.79 -14.12
N ASN A 281 18.63 48.95 -14.67
CA ASN A 281 17.31 49.53 -14.48
C ASN A 281 16.32 48.85 -15.41
N ALA A 282 15.51 47.92 -14.88
CA ALA A 282 14.53 47.17 -15.66
C ALA A 282 13.09 47.66 -15.45
N ILE A 283 12.28 47.55 -16.50
CA ILE A 283 10.85 47.92 -16.51
C ILE A 283 10.02 46.86 -17.20
N VAL A 284 8.84 46.61 -16.62
CA VAL A 284 7.82 45.73 -17.16
C VAL A 284 6.54 46.52 -17.35
N LEU A 285 6.10 46.66 -18.61
CA LEU A 285 4.86 47.32 -18.99
C LEU A 285 3.77 46.26 -19.16
N GLY A 286 3.21 45.82 -18.03
CA GLY A 286 2.15 44.83 -17.96
C GLY A 286 1.79 44.50 -16.52
N ARG A 287 0.53 44.13 -16.24
CA ARG A 287 0.05 43.78 -14.88
C ARG A 287 -0.65 42.42 -14.81
N SER A 288 -0.48 41.58 -15.83
CA SER A 288 -1.06 40.24 -15.90
C SER A 288 -0.30 39.28 -14.99
N ASP A 289 -1.01 38.35 -14.36
CA ASP A 289 -0.39 37.30 -13.53
C ASP A 289 0.36 36.24 -14.35
N ILE A 290 0.10 36.19 -15.66
CA ILE A 290 0.76 35.31 -16.65
C ILE A 290 2.16 35.83 -17.02
N VAL A 291 2.36 37.16 -17.11
CA VAL A 291 3.61 37.76 -17.61
C VAL A 291 4.07 38.96 -16.79
N GLY A 292 3.23 39.98 -16.65
CA GLY A 292 3.62 41.27 -16.06
C GLY A 292 4.11 41.14 -14.61
N ASN A 293 3.32 40.49 -13.76
CA ASN A 293 3.66 40.34 -12.34
C ASN A 293 4.85 39.37 -12.12
N PRO A 294 4.94 38.20 -12.79
CA PRO A 294 6.13 37.33 -12.70
C PRO A 294 7.43 37.96 -13.22
N VAL A 295 7.44 38.61 -14.41
CA VAL A 295 8.65 39.29 -14.90
C VAL A 295 9.02 40.46 -13.98
N SER A 296 8.02 41.18 -13.45
CA SER A 296 8.31 42.24 -12.48
C SER A 296 8.86 41.70 -11.16
N ALA A 297 8.48 40.50 -10.72
CA ALA A 297 9.10 39.84 -9.56
C ALA A 297 10.59 39.52 -9.82
N MET A 298 10.94 39.15 -11.05
CA MET A 298 12.33 38.90 -11.46
C MET A 298 13.17 40.18 -11.66
N LEU A 299 12.56 41.35 -11.93
CA LEU A 299 13.24 42.54 -12.49
C LEU A 299 12.84 43.92 -11.87
N ARG A 300 12.52 44.02 -10.57
CA ARG A 300 12.08 45.31 -9.96
C ARG A 300 13.18 46.39 -9.95
N LYS A 301 12.97 47.69 -10.25
CA LYS A 301 11.99 48.45 -11.07
C LYS A 301 12.49 49.93 -11.14
N LEU A 302 12.40 50.66 -12.26
CA LEU A 302 12.57 52.14 -12.28
C LEU A 302 11.75 52.88 -13.38
N ASP A 303 12.23 54.03 -13.91
CA ASP A 303 11.54 54.94 -14.87
C ASP A 303 12.01 54.81 -16.34
N LEU A 304 11.10 55.00 -17.31
CA LEU A 304 11.23 54.59 -18.72
C LEU A 304 12.42 55.19 -19.45
N LYS A 305 12.73 56.48 -19.23
CA LYS A 305 13.87 57.14 -19.88
C LYS A 305 15.22 56.75 -19.28
N ASN A 306 15.21 56.09 -18.12
CA ASN A 306 16.38 55.65 -17.39
C ASN A 306 16.65 54.14 -17.55
N ALA A 307 15.68 53.37 -18.06
CA ALA A 307 15.72 51.92 -18.15
C ALA A 307 16.75 51.39 -19.16
N ASP A 308 17.56 50.44 -18.70
CA ASP A 308 18.50 49.65 -19.51
C ASP A 308 17.79 48.46 -20.18
N ILE A 309 16.69 47.98 -19.57
CA ILE A 309 15.88 46.84 -20.04
C ILE A 309 14.39 47.23 -20.00
N VAL A 310 13.68 47.07 -21.11
CA VAL A 310 12.23 47.33 -21.22
C VAL A 310 11.52 46.07 -21.73
N VAL A 311 10.55 45.56 -20.97
CA VAL A 311 9.69 44.43 -21.34
C VAL A 311 8.26 44.93 -21.57
N ALA A 312 7.72 44.78 -22.77
CA ALA A 312 6.35 45.16 -23.13
C ALA A 312 5.42 43.94 -23.13
N ALA A 313 4.36 43.99 -22.31
CA ALA A 313 3.38 42.91 -22.13
C ALA A 313 2.02 43.52 -21.70
N ILE A 314 1.56 44.53 -22.43
CA ILE A 314 0.38 45.36 -22.13
C ILE A 314 -0.86 44.97 -22.95
N GLY A 315 -0.69 44.22 -24.05
CA GLY A 315 -1.80 43.79 -24.92
C GLY A 315 -2.45 44.96 -25.66
N LYS A 316 -1.61 45.85 -26.22
CA LYS A 316 -2.04 46.99 -27.04
C LYS A 316 -1.06 47.17 -28.20
N PRO A 317 -1.49 47.03 -29.47
CA PRO A 317 -0.60 47.07 -30.62
C PRO A 317 0.16 48.38 -30.70
N GLU A 318 1.48 48.29 -30.92
CA GLU A 318 2.34 49.42 -31.30
C GLU A 318 2.31 50.61 -30.30
N PHE A 319 2.02 50.32 -29.02
CA PHE A 319 1.89 51.29 -27.91
C PHE A 319 3.23 51.91 -27.49
N VAL A 320 4.29 51.11 -27.40
CA VAL A 320 5.63 51.60 -27.03
C VAL A 320 6.37 52.09 -28.28
N ARG A 321 6.78 53.36 -28.29
CA ARG A 321 7.45 54.01 -29.43
C ARG A 321 8.90 54.36 -29.13
N GLY A 322 9.72 54.51 -30.17
CA GLY A 322 11.14 54.85 -30.04
C GLY A 322 11.44 56.07 -29.17
N GLU A 323 10.60 57.10 -29.24
CA GLU A 323 10.66 58.33 -28.43
C GLU A 323 10.56 58.10 -26.90
N MET A 324 10.06 56.93 -26.48
CA MET A 324 9.85 56.56 -25.08
C MET A 324 11.04 55.80 -24.47
N LEU A 325 12.04 55.43 -25.30
CA LEU A 325 13.13 54.52 -24.95
C LEU A 325 14.44 55.27 -24.68
N LYS A 326 15.26 54.70 -23.78
CA LYS A 326 16.67 55.09 -23.60
C LYS A 326 17.49 54.58 -24.80
N PRO A 327 18.33 55.42 -25.44
CA PRO A 327 19.26 54.95 -26.47
C PRO A 327 20.13 53.79 -25.97
N GLY A 328 20.22 52.73 -26.76
CA GLY A 328 21.01 51.53 -26.45
C GLY A 328 20.33 50.50 -25.53
N CYS A 329 19.11 50.72 -25.03
CA CYS A 329 18.42 49.77 -24.15
C CYS A 329 18.07 48.43 -24.85
N VAL A 330 17.83 47.39 -24.04
CA VAL A 330 17.30 46.09 -24.50
C VAL A 330 15.78 46.13 -24.46
N VAL A 331 15.12 45.86 -25.59
CA VAL A 331 13.66 45.84 -25.71
C VAL A 331 13.14 44.43 -26.00
N ILE A 332 12.35 43.90 -25.07
CA ILE A 332 11.67 42.61 -25.22
C ILE A 332 10.17 42.88 -25.41
N ASP A 333 9.66 42.58 -26.60
CA ASP A 333 8.25 42.64 -26.94
C ASP A 333 7.61 41.26 -26.77
N VAL A 334 6.74 41.15 -25.76
CA VAL A 334 5.94 39.95 -25.46
C VAL A 334 4.53 40.06 -26.07
N GLY A 335 4.15 41.25 -26.55
CA GLY A 335 2.83 41.51 -27.11
C GLY A 335 2.55 40.67 -28.35
N ILE A 336 1.31 40.22 -28.50
CA ILE A 336 0.83 39.54 -29.70
C ILE A 336 -0.57 40.08 -30.00
N ASN A 337 -0.66 40.93 -31.01
CA ASN A 337 -1.87 41.62 -31.43
C ASN A 337 -2.13 41.35 -32.92
N TYR A 338 -3.39 41.16 -33.31
CA TYR A 338 -3.79 41.07 -34.71
C TYR A 338 -4.35 42.42 -35.18
N VAL A 339 -3.79 42.96 -36.27
CA VAL A 339 -4.22 44.22 -36.89
C VAL A 339 -4.65 43.93 -38.34
N PRO A 340 -5.77 44.49 -38.84
CA PRO A 340 -6.17 44.31 -40.24
C PRO A 340 -5.06 44.67 -41.23
N ASP A 341 -4.83 43.81 -42.22
CA ASP A 341 -3.83 43.97 -43.28
C ASP A 341 -4.26 43.18 -44.51
N SER A 342 -4.75 43.89 -45.52
CA SER A 342 -5.19 43.34 -46.80
C SER A 342 -4.05 42.78 -47.67
N SER A 343 -2.78 43.00 -47.31
CA SER A 343 -1.63 42.38 -47.99
C SER A 343 -1.39 40.92 -47.54
N LYS A 344 -2.01 40.47 -46.44
CA LYS A 344 -1.88 39.10 -45.94
C LYS A 344 -3.05 38.24 -46.38
N LYS A 345 -2.79 36.97 -46.71
CA LYS A 345 -3.83 35.96 -47.01
C LYS A 345 -4.83 35.72 -45.86
N SER A 346 -4.49 36.13 -44.65
CA SER A 346 -5.32 36.14 -43.43
C SER A 346 -6.20 37.39 -43.27
N GLY A 347 -6.03 38.42 -44.11
CA GLY A 347 -6.65 39.74 -43.91
C GLY A 347 -6.13 40.51 -42.68
N GLN A 348 -5.13 39.98 -41.99
CA GLN A 348 -4.57 40.51 -40.73
C GLN A 348 -3.07 40.24 -40.65
N ARG A 349 -2.30 41.21 -40.13
CA ARG A 349 -0.89 41.08 -39.72
C ARG A 349 -0.78 40.90 -38.20
N LEU A 350 0.27 40.21 -37.79
CA LEU A 350 0.67 40.12 -36.39
C LEU A 350 1.60 41.28 -36.05
N VAL A 351 1.39 41.92 -34.91
CA VAL A 351 2.26 42.98 -34.35
C VAL A 351 2.42 42.79 -32.85
N GLY A 352 3.49 43.33 -32.28
CA GLY A 352 3.68 43.35 -30.84
C GLY A 352 3.13 44.61 -30.16
N ASP A 353 3.49 44.79 -28.89
CA ASP A 353 3.14 45.99 -28.12
C ASP A 353 4.14 47.16 -28.38
N VAL A 354 5.24 46.89 -29.09
CA VAL A 354 6.26 47.87 -29.49
C VAL A 354 6.12 48.20 -30.98
N HIS A 355 6.16 49.49 -31.32
CA HIS A 355 6.23 49.96 -32.70
C HIS A 355 7.65 49.74 -33.26
N PHE A 356 7.90 48.51 -33.73
CA PHE A 356 9.22 47.97 -34.07
C PHE A 356 10.09 48.91 -34.92
N GLU A 357 9.55 49.52 -35.97
CA GLU A 357 10.30 50.40 -36.89
C GLU A 357 10.78 51.71 -36.24
N SER A 358 10.14 52.15 -35.14
CA SER A 358 10.62 53.29 -34.35
C SER A 358 11.58 52.86 -33.24
N ALA A 359 11.35 51.69 -32.64
CA ALA A 359 12.15 51.20 -31.52
C ALA A 359 13.51 50.65 -31.98
N SER A 360 13.58 50.01 -33.15
CA SER A 360 14.83 49.47 -33.72
C SER A 360 15.86 50.54 -34.13
N LYS A 361 15.45 51.82 -34.14
CA LYS A 361 16.31 52.98 -34.39
C LYS A 361 16.89 53.60 -33.10
N VAL A 362 16.49 53.08 -31.92
CA VAL A 362 16.85 53.63 -30.60
C VAL A 362 17.39 52.55 -29.65
N ALA A 363 16.80 51.35 -29.66
CA ALA A 363 17.24 50.22 -28.85
C ALA A 363 18.62 49.70 -29.30
N GLY A 364 19.41 49.17 -28.37
CA GLY A 364 20.64 48.42 -28.70
C GLY A 364 20.31 47.00 -29.16
N HIS A 365 19.28 46.39 -28.57
CA HIS A 365 18.78 45.07 -28.92
C HIS A 365 17.24 45.04 -28.92
N ILE A 366 16.62 44.34 -29.88
CA ILE A 366 15.15 44.24 -29.98
C ILE A 366 14.67 42.86 -30.46
N THR A 367 13.61 42.33 -29.87
CA THR A 367 12.91 41.11 -30.35
C THR A 367 11.92 41.42 -31.49
N PRO A 368 11.83 40.59 -32.53
CA PRO A 368 10.77 40.71 -33.55
C PRO A 368 9.45 40.06 -33.09
N VAL A 369 8.33 40.58 -33.60
CA VAL A 369 7.01 39.93 -33.51
C VAL A 369 6.44 39.75 -34.92
N PRO A 370 6.23 38.51 -35.41
CA PRO A 370 6.58 37.23 -34.78
C PRO A 370 8.11 36.98 -34.75
N GLY A 371 8.55 36.05 -33.89
CA GLY A 371 9.91 35.49 -33.89
C GLY A 371 10.67 35.56 -32.56
N GLY A 372 10.29 36.48 -31.67
CA GLY A 372 10.90 36.69 -30.35
C GLY A 372 10.37 35.75 -29.26
N VAL A 373 9.47 36.24 -28.41
CA VAL A 373 9.13 35.58 -27.14
C VAL A 373 8.23 34.33 -27.32
N GLY A 374 7.33 34.33 -28.31
CA GLY A 374 6.41 33.20 -28.56
C GLY A 374 7.09 31.83 -28.76
N PRO A 375 8.10 31.72 -29.66
CA PRO A 375 8.92 30.50 -29.81
C PRO A 375 9.65 30.10 -28.52
N MET A 376 10.15 31.07 -27.76
CA MET A 376 10.83 30.82 -26.48
C MET A 376 9.89 30.22 -25.43
N THR A 377 8.65 30.72 -25.30
CA THR A 377 7.64 30.14 -24.40
C THR A 377 7.44 28.65 -24.67
N VAL A 378 7.31 28.24 -25.93
CA VAL A 378 7.16 26.82 -26.30
C VAL A 378 8.43 26.02 -26.00
N ALA A 379 9.62 26.59 -26.19
CA ALA A 379 10.88 25.94 -25.83
C ALA A 379 11.05 25.76 -24.30
N ILE A 380 10.63 26.73 -23.47
CA ILE A 380 10.65 26.57 -22.01
C ILE A 380 9.62 25.55 -21.55
N LEU A 381 8.44 25.48 -22.18
CA LEU A 381 7.46 24.44 -21.87
C LEU A 381 8.05 23.02 -22.03
N MET A 382 8.90 22.80 -23.04
CA MET A 382 9.61 21.53 -23.20
C MET A 382 10.65 21.30 -22.09
N VAL A 383 11.35 22.35 -21.65
CA VAL A 383 12.32 22.29 -20.54
C VAL A 383 11.62 21.99 -19.20
N ASN A 384 10.50 22.64 -18.90
CA ASN A 384 9.72 22.39 -17.68
C ASN A 384 9.09 20.99 -17.71
N THR A 385 8.60 20.53 -18.87
CA THR A 385 8.09 19.15 -19.05
C THR A 385 9.19 18.10 -18.84
N LEU A 386 10.41 18.33 -19.36
CA LEU A 386 11.55 17.46 -19.10
C LEU A 386 11.95 17.46 -17.62
N ARG A 387 12.05 18.63 -16.98
CA ARG A 387 12.37 18.75 -15.54
C ARG A 387 11.34 18.04 -14.66
N SER A 388 10.06 18.14 -15.01
CA SER A 388 9.00 17.41 -14.32
C SER A 388 9.13 15.91 -14.52
N ALA A 389 9.38 15.44 -15.75
CA ALA A 389 9.64 14.03 -16.03
C ALA A 389 10.86 13.50 -15.26
N GLU A 390 11.97 14.24 -15.21
CA GLU A 390 13.16 13.89 -14.41
C GLU A 390 12.83 13.85 -12.90
N SER A 391 12.02 14.79 -12.39
CA SER A 391 11.62 14.83 -10.97
C SER A 391 10.66 13.70 -10.58
N ILE A 392 9.64 13.42 -11.40
CA ILE A 392 8.69 12.31 -11.20
C ILE A 392 9.43 10.97 -11.30
N TRP A 393 10.35 10.81 -12.26
CA TRP A 393 11.16 9.61 -12.41
C TRP A 393 12.11 9.39 -11.22
N ALA A 394 12.74 10.45 -10.71
CA ALA A 394 13.57 10.39 -9.51
C ALA A 394 12.74 9.97 -8.27
N LYS A 395 11.59 10.64 -8.04
CA LYS A 395 10.67 10.30 -6.93
C LYS A 395 10.12 8.88 -7.04
N GLY A 396 9.75 8.41 -8.23
CA GLY A 396 9.25 7.04 -8.44
C GLY A 396 10.30 5.94 -8.24
N LYS A 397 11.60 6.31 -8.33
CA LYS A 397 12.73 5.45 -7.95
C LYS A 397 13.06 5.54 -6.45
N GLU A 398 12.89 6.69 -5.81
CA GLU A 398 13.15 6.88 -4.37
C GLU A 398 12.05 6.25 -3.49
N ARG A 399 12.43 5.30 -2.62
CA ARG A 399 11.52 4.54 -1.73
C ARG A 399 12.13 4.47 -0.33
N THR A 400 12.18 5.62 0.32
CA THR A 400 12.86 5.79 1.61
C THR A 400 11.83 5.91 2.72
N VAL A 401 11.70 4.86 3.54
CA VAL A 401 10.82 4.87 4.71
C VAL A 401 11.49 5.68 5.82
N ALA A 402 10.87 6.78 6.27
CA ALA A 402 11.43 7.62 7.32
C ALA A 402 11.23 6.96 8.70
N PRO A 403 12.27 6.53 9.42
CA PRO A 403 12.08 5.77 10.66
C PRO A 403 11.45 6.61 11.76
N LEU A 404 10.50 6.03 12.49
CA LEU A 404 10.02 6.61 13.76
C LEU A 404 11.08 6.37 14.85
N PRO A 405 11.38 7.36 15.71
CA PRO A 405 12.28 7.16 16.84
C PRO A 405 11.64 6.23 17.89
N LEU A 406 12.46 5.37 18.51
CA LEU A 406 12.08 4.60 19.70
C LEU A 406 12.65 5.25 20.97
N ASP A 407 11.78 5.53 21.93
CA ASP A 407 12.14 5.82 23.32
C ASP A 407 12.28 4.48 24.08
N ILE A 408 13.48 3.90 24.06
CA ILE A 408 13.78 2.64 24.76
C ILE A 408 13.99 2.94 26.25
N LYS A 409 12.97 2.63 27.06
CA LYS A 409 12.99 2.82 28.51
C LYS A 409 13.76 1.70 29.18
N GLU A 410 14.86 2.02 29.85
CA GLU A 410 15.64 1.06 30.63
C GLU A 410 14.84 0.47 31.80
N VAL A 411 15.04 -0.82 32.05
CA VAL A 411 14.40 -1.54 33.15
C VAL A 411 15.17 -1.28 34.44
N VAL A 412 14.70 -0.32 35.24
CA VAL A 412 15.28 -0.02 36.55
C VAL A 412 15.10 -1.24 37.47
N PRO A 413 16.17 -1.87 38.00
CA PRO A 413 16.14 -3.21 38.61
C PRO A 413 15.43 -3.30 39.98
N ARG A 414 14.67 -2.28 40.39
CA ARG A 414 13.76 -2.31 41.54
C ARG A 414 12.30 -2.59 41.17
N CYS A 415 11.94 -2.58 39.89
CA CYS A 415 10.61 -2.95 39.42
C CYS A 415 10.68 -4.24 38.59
N VAL A 416 10.13 -5.34 39.11
CA VAL A 416 10.09 -6.66 38.43
C VAL A 416 8.96 -6.71 37.38
N PHE A 417 8.82 -5.63 36.63
CA PHE A 417 7.85 -5.47 35.55
C PHE A 417 8.57 -4.96 34.31
N VAL A 418 8.86 -5.90 33.41
CA VAL A 418 8.90 -5.61 31.98
C VAL A 418 7.59 -4.89 31.63
N LEU A 419 7.68 -3.71 31.00
CA LEU A 419 6.49 -3.06 30.44
C LEU A 419 5.84 -4.01 29.44
N GLY A 420 4.56 -4.34 29.65
CA GLY A 420 3.85 -5.26 28.77
C GLY A 420 3.85 -4.74 27.33
N GLY A 421 3.84 -5.64 26.33
CA GLY A 421 3.90 -5.23 24.92
C GLY A 421 2.84 -4.17 24.55
N GLY A 422 1.64 -4.27 25.13
CA GLY A 422 0.59 -3.26 25.03
C GLY A 422 0.97 -1.87 25.58
N GLN A 423 1.75 -1.79 26.67
CA GLN A 423 2.21 -0.51 27.23
C GLN A 423 3.29 0.15 26.36
N ILE A 424 4.16 -0.65 25.74
CA ILE A 424 5.14 -0.15 24.75
C ILE A 424 4.40 0.35 23.50
N ALA A 425 3.40 -0.40 23.03
CA ALA A 425 2.52 -0.01 21.93
C ALA A 425 1.80 1.32 22.23
N MET A 426 1.03 1.40 23.33
CA MET A 426 0.26 2.60 23.69
C MET A 426 1.11 3.86 23.96
N ALA A 427 2.43 3.72 24.15
CA ALA A 427 3.35 4.84 24.30
C ALA A 427 3.83 5.44 22.96
N GLN A 428 3.71 4.72 21.84
CA GLN A 428 4.17 5.16 20.51
C GLN A 428 3.00 5.73 19.69
N THR A 429 3.28 6.74 18.86
CA THR A 429 2.29 7.24 17.87
C THR A 429 2.62 6.65 16.50
N PRO A 430 1.68 5.94 15.82
CA PRO A 430 1.94 5.43 14.47
C PRO A 430 1.90 6.56 13.43
N LYS A 431 2.61 6.38 12.31
CA LYS A 431 2.42 7.20 11.10
C LYS A 431 0.99 7.06 10.59
N ASP A 432 0.46 8.11 9.97
CA ASP A 432 -0.71 7.96 9.11
C ASP A 432 -0.38 7.00 7.95
N VAL A 433 -1.27 6.04 7.69
CA VAL A 433 -1.06 4.99 6.69
C VAL A 433 -0.94 5.56 5.26
N ALA A 434 -1.51 6.73 4.98
CA ALA A 434 -1.35 7.41 3.69
C ALA A 434 0.07 7.97 3.50
N VAL A 435 0.72 8.41 4.59
CA VAL A 435 2.13 8.85 4.56
C VAL A 435 3.04 7.64 4.34
N LEU A 436 2.82 6.56 5.08
CA LEU A 436 3.57 5.31 4.91
C LEU A 436 3.41 4.73 3.49
N ALA A 437 2.18 4.69 2.96
CA ALA A 437 1.90 4.24 1.59
C ALA A 437 2.67 5.06 0.55
N ASN A 438 2.73 6.38 0.72
CA ASN A 438 3.49 7.26 -0.16
C ASN A 438 5.02 7.02 -0.06
N GLU A 439 5.57 6.84 1.14
CA GLU A 439 7.01 6.52 1.36
C GLU A 439 7.46 5.23 0.65
N ILE A 440 6.56 4.22 0.55
CA ILE A 440 6.84 2.94 -0.12
C ILE A 440 6.42 2.91 -1.60
N GLY A 441 5.80 3.98 -2.11
CA GLY A 441 5.40 4.12 -3.52
C GLY A 441 4.07 3.45 -3.90
N ILE A 442 3.16 3.24 -2.95
CA ILE A 442 1.74 2.92 -3.21
C ILE A 442 0.98 4.22 -3.47
N ARG A 443 0.13 4.25 -4.51
CA ARG A 443 -0.63 5.45 -4.88
C ARG A 443 -1.87 5.63 -3.97
N ALA A 444 -2.32 6.87 -3.81
CA ALA A 444 -3.58 7.18 -3.14
C ALA A 444 -4.82 6.56 -3.83
N THR A 445 -4.72 6.22 -5.12
CA THR A 445 -5.75 5.50 -5.89
C THR A 445 -5.67 3.98 -5.74
N GLU A 446 -4.64 3.46 -5.06
CA GLU A 446 -4.42 2.04 -4.76
C GLU A 446 -4.59 1.73 -3.26
N LEU A 447 -5.06 2.70 -2.46
CA LEU A 447 -5.09 2.65 -1.00
C LEU A 447 -6.49 2.94 -0.46
N GLU A 448 -7.11 1.96 0.18
CA GLU A 448 -8.40 2.11 0.88
C GLU A 448 -8.16 2.21 2.38
N SER A 449 -8.24 3.41 2.97
CA SER A 449 -7.94 3.63 4.39
C SER A 449 -9.04 3.13 5.34
N TYR A 450 -8.68 2.27 6.29
CA TYR A 450 -9.57 1.74 7.35
C TYR A 450 -9.26 2.46 8.68
N GLY A 451 -9.57 3.76 8.73
CA GLY A 451 -9.09 4.65 9.79
C GLY A 451 -7.73 5.28 9.43
N ARG A 452 -6.93 5.65 10.43
CA ARG A 452 -5.65 6.38 10.22
C ARG A 452 -4.42 5.49 10.08
N TYR A 453 -4.45 4.27 10.61
CA TYR A 453 -3.22 3.50 10.86
C TYR A 453 -3.13 2.16 10.11
N LYS A 454 -4.19 1.82 9.36
CA LYS A 454 -4.27 0.62 8.52
C LYS A 454 -5.10 0.89 7.26
N ALA A 455 -4.78 0.20 6.17
CA ALA A 455 -5.46 0.34 4.89
C ALA A 455 -5.43 -0.97 4.10
N LYS A 456 -6.35 -1.15 3.13
CA LYS A 456 -6.25 -2.19 2.11
C LYS A 456 -5.52 -1.66 0.88
N VAL A 457 -4.77 -2.53 0.20
CA VAL A 457 -3.98 -2.20 -1.00
C VAL A 457 -4.56 -2.91 -2.22
N GLU A 458 -4.86 -2.15 -3.27
CA GLU A 458 -5.47 -2.67 -4.50
C GLU A 458 -4.51 -3.53 -5.33
N LEU A 459 -5.04 -4.61 -5.90
CA LEU A 459 -4.24 -5.59 -6.63
C LEU A 459 -3.71 -5.07 -7.99
N SER A 460 -4.28 -3.98 -8.52
CA SER A 460 -3.80 -3.29 -9.73
C SER A 460 -2.35 -2.79 -9.61
N ILE A 461 -1.82 -2.70 -8.40
CA ILE A 461 -0.40 -2.42 -8.16
C ILE A 461 0.53 -3.50 -8.74
N LEU A 462 0.06 -4.76 -8.84
CA LEU A 462 0.82 -5.85 -9.44
C LEU A 462 0.98 -5.66 -10.95
N ASP A 463 -0.06 -5.18 -11.63
CA ASP A 463 -0.01 -4.83 -13.06
C ASP A 463 0.89 -3.61 -13.28
N ARG A 464 0.76 -2.57 -12.44
CA ARG A 464 1.60 -1.36 -12.48
C ARG A 464 3.09 -1.66 -12.31
N LEU A 465 3.42 -2.57 -11.41
CA LEU A 465 4.81 -2.90 -11.07
C LEU A 465 5.32 -4.16 -11.77
N ALA A 466 4.57 -4.71 -12.73
CA ALA A 466 4.91 -5.95 -13.42
C ALA A 466 6.35 -5.98 -13.97
N HIS A 467 6.83 -4.83 -14.47
CA HIS A 467 8.18 -4.63 -15.05
C HIS A 467 9.35 -4.69 -14.06
N ARG A 468 9.13 -4.62 -12.73
CA ARG A 468 10.23 -4.66 -11.74
C ARG A 468 10.72 -6.10 -11.53
N LYS A 469 12.03 -6.30 -11.33
CA LYS A 469 12.54 -7.55 -10.72
C LYS A 469 11.92 -7.64 -9.31
N ASN A 470 11.62 -8.84 -8.83
CA ASN A 470 11.25 -9.02 -7.41
C ASN A 470 12.45 -8.70 -6.51
N GLY A 471 12.19 -8.23 -5.29
CA GLY A 471 13.20 -8.18 -4.22
C GLY A 471 13.54 -9.58 -3.69
N LYS A 472 14.48 -9.65 -2.76
CA LYS A 472 14.89 -10.90 -2.09
C LYS A 472 13.82 -11.39 -1.13
N TYR A 473 13.51 -12.68 -1.16
CA TYR A 473 12.39 -13.31 -0.45
C TYR A 473 12.92 -14.19 0.68
N VAL A 474 12.61 -13.82 1.92
CA VAL A 474 13.19 -14.40 3.14
C VAL A 474 12.06 -15.00 3.98
N VAL A 475 12.20 -16.27 4.36
CA VAL A 475 11.20 -16.95 5.21
C VAL A 475 11.74 -17.18 6.62
N VAL A 476 11.06 -16.61 7.61
CA VAL A 476 11.35 -16.81 9.02
C VAL A 476 10.59 -18.05 9.51
N SER A 477 11.33 -18.95 10.14
CA SER A 477 10.83 -20.16 10.78
C SER A 477 11.54 -20.35 12.13
N GLY A 478 11.37 -21.52 12.73
CA GLY A 478 12.00 -21.83 14.00
C GLY A 478 12.12 -23.32 14.24
N ILE A 479 12.72 -23.65 15.38
CA ILE A 479 12.75 -25.01 15.90
C ILE A 479 11.33 -25.52 16.24
N THR A 480 11.23 -26.81 16.58
CA THR A 480 9.98 -27.43 17.01
C THR A 480 9.41 -26.65 18.22
N PRO A 481 8.19 -26.08 18.13
CA PRO A 481 7.70 -25.15 19.14
C PRO A 481 7.50 -25.74 20.54
N THR A 482 7.54 -24.88 21.54
CA THR A 482 7.42 -25.25 22.97
C THR A 482 6.55 -24.26 23.76
N PRO A 483 6.14 -24.57 25.00
CA PRO A 483 5.40 -23.63 25.85
C PRO A 483 6.16 -22.35 26.23
N LEU A 484 7.48 -22.29 26.03
CA LEU A 484 8.28 -21.08 26.23
C LEU A 484 8.09 -20.07 25.09
N GLY A 485 7.87 -20.55 23.86
CA GLY A 485 7.76 -19.75 22.63
C GLY A 485 9.12 -19.32 22.06
N GLU A 486 9.27 -19.38 20.73
CA GLU A 486 10.59 -19.25 20.09
C GLU A 486 10.94 -17.81 19.69
N GLY A 487 9.93 -16.93 19.61
CA GLY A 487 10.09 -15.53 19.18
C GLY A 487 10.08 -15.31 17.66
N LYS A 488 9.66 -16.28 16.84
CA LYS A 488 9.63 -16.19 15.36
C LYS A 488 9.15 -14.84 14.81
N SER A 489 7.91 -14.46 15.10
CA SER A 489 7.31 -13.21 14.62
C SER A 489 8.06 -11.97 15.17
N THR A 490 8.65 -12.07 16.36
CA THR A 490 9.49 -11.03 16.96
C THR A 490 10.76 -10.85 16.13
N THR A 491 11.39 -11.94 15.70
CA THR A 491 12.52 -11.94 14.77
C THR A 491 12.13 -11.39 13.40
N THR A 492 10.97 -11.78 12.84
CA THR A 492 10.44 -11.23 11.57
C THR A 492 10.34 -9.70 11.62
N ILE A 493 9.78 -9.16 12.71
CA ILE A 493 9.58 -7.73 12.87
C ILE A 493 10.89 -7.00 13.23
N GLY A 494 11.71 -7.55 14.12
CA GLY A 494 13.02 -6.98 14.46
C GLY A 494 13.98 -6.93 13.27
N LEU A 495 13.93 -7.94 12.40
CA LEU A 495 14.78 -8.02 11.21
C LEU A 495 14.30 -7.08 10.09
N VAL A 496 12.98 -6.92 9.88
CA VAL A 496 12.49 -5.89 8.93
C VAL A 496 12.81 -4.48 9.43
N GLN A 497 12.69 -4.24 10.75
CA GLN A 497 13.10 -3.00 11.40
C GLN A 497 14.59 -2.71 11.18
N ALA A 498 15.47 -3.69 11.42
CA ALA A 498 16.90 -3.55 11.20
C ALA A 498 17.24 -3.17 9.74
N LEU A 499 16.67 -3.90 8.77
CA LEU A 499 16.88 -3.63 7.35
C LEU A 499 16.37 -2.25 6.93
N GLY A 500 15.14 -1.90 7.30
CA GLY A 500 14.48 -0.66 6.89
C GLY A 500 14.94 0.57 7.67
N ALA A 501 14.82 0.56 8.99
CA ALA A 501 15.05 1.73 9.84
C ALA A 501 16.53 1.98 10.17
N HIS A 502 17.37 0.95 10.19
CA HIS A 502 18.79 1.07 10.61
C HIS A 502 19.79 0.91 9.47
N LEU A 503 19.46 0.14 8.42
CA LEU A 503 20.31 -0.06 7.25
C LEU A 503 19.80 0.63 5.96
N GLY A 504 18.59 1.22 5.98
CA GLY A 504 18.03 1.97 4.85
C GLY A 504 17.67 1.13 3.61
N ARG A 505 17.68 -0.20 3.71
CA ARG A 505 17.27 -1.11 2.62
C ARG A 505 15.74 -1.16 2.55
N PRO A 506 15.09 -1.15 1.37
CA PRO A 506 13.64 -1.32 1.27
C PRO A 506 13.20 -2.66 1.87
N ALA A 507 12.42 -2.65 2.95
CA ALA A 507 12.13 -3.85 3.74
C ALA A 507 10.65 -3.92 4.14
N PHE A 508 10.04 -5.09 3.94
CA PHE A 508 8.62 -5.35 4.20
C PHE A 508 8.44 -6.67 4.95
N ALA A 509 7.54 -6.73 5.94
CA ALA A 509 7.14 -7.99 6.57
C ALA A 509 5.76 -8.45 6.07
N CYS A 510 5.56 -9.75 5.88
CA CYS A 510 4.30 -10.37 5.44
C CYS A 510 3.81 -11.39 6.48
N VAL A 511 3.04 -10.92 7.46
CA VAL A 511 2.57 -11.72 8.60
C VAL A 511 1.11 -12.16 8.43
N ARG A 512 0.71 -13.15 9.23
CA ARG A 512 -0.66 -13.67 9.28
C ARG A 512 -1.54 -12.80 10.18
N GLN A 513 -2.82 -12.67 9.82
CA GLN A 513 -3.84 -12.15 10.75
C GLN A 513 -4.12 -13.20 11.84
N PRO A 514 -4.19 -12.82 13.12
CA PRO A 514 -4.60 -13.72 14.20
C PRO A 514 -6.11 -13.96 14.15
N SER A 515 -6.55 -15.10 14.66
CA SER A 515 -7.97 -15.31 15.00
C SER A 515 -8.32 -14.50 16.24
N GLN A 516 -9.51 -13.91 16.25
CA GLN A 516 -10.08 -13.17 17.38
C GLN A 516 -10.42 -14.10 18.56
N GLY A 517 -10.78 -15.37 18.29
CA GLY A 517 -11.20 -16.33 19.31
C GLY A 517 -10.15 -16.60 20.41
N PRO A 518 -8.90 -16.96 20.04
CA PRO A 518 -7.80 -17.12 20.98
C PRO A 518 -7.57 -15.93 21.90
N THR A 519 -7.65 -14.69 21.39
CA THR A 519 -7.40 -13.43 22.12
C THR A 519 -8.21 -13.32 23.42
N PHE A 520 -9.44 -13.81 23.42
CA PHE A 520 -10.32 -13.81 24.61
C PHE A 520 -10.16 -15.05 25.50
N GLY A 521 -9.51 -16.11 25.02
CA GLY A 521 -9.28 -17.36 25.74
C GLY A 521 -7.99 -17.37 26.55
N ILE A 522 -6.85 -17.19 25.88
CA ILE A 522 -5.51 -17.05 26.47
C ILE A 522 -4.96 -15.74 25.90
N LYS A 523 -4.42 -14.86 26.75
CA LYS A 523 -4.15 -13.43 26.42
C LYS A 523 -3.57 -13.20 25.02
N GLY A 524 -4.04 -12.13 24.38
CA GLY A 524 -3.80 -11.82 22.96
C GLY A 524 -2.33 -11.89 22.55
N GLY A 525 -2.09 -12.52 21.40
CA GLY A 525 -0.75 -12.63 20.84
C GLY A 525 -0.29 -11.29 20.28
N ALA A 526 0.83 -10.77 20.77
CA ALA A 526 1.54 -9.73 20.04
C ALA A 526 2.06 -10.30 18.70
N ALA A 527 1.94 -9.53 17.61
CA ALA A 527 2.66 -9.85 16.37
C ALA A 527 4.12 -9.43 16.52
N GLY A 528 4.87 -10.29 17.20
CA GLY A 528 6.19 -10.01 17.73
C GLY A 528 6.15 -9.82 19.25
N GLY A 529 6.81 -8.79 19.76
CA GLY A 529 6.76 -8.39 21.16
C GLY A 529 7.92 -7.48 21.57
N GLY A 530 7.75 -6.80 22.70
CA GLY A 530 8.74 -5.82 23.17
C GLY A 530 8.82 -4.64 22.20
N TYR A 531 10.03 -4.22 21.84
CA TYR A 531 10.26 -3.16 20.85
C TYR A 531 10.22 -3.65 19.38
N SER A 532 9.91 -4.94 19.16
CA SER A 532 9.74 -5.53 17.82
C SER A 532 8.36 -6.13 17.63
N GLN A 533 7.39 -5.26 17.36
CA GLN A 533 5.98 -5.64 17.17
C GLN A 533 5.26 -4.79 16.11
N VAL A 534 4.22 -5.36 15.49
CA VAL A 534 3.26 -4.66 14.61
C VAL A 534 2.31 -3.82 15.46
N PHE A 535 1.88 -2.65 14.96
CA PHE A 535 1.13 -1.66 15.73
C PHE A 535 0.18 -0.84 14.81
N PRO A 536 -1.06 -0.48 15.22
CA PRO A 536 -1.76 -0.77 16.49
C PRO A 536 -2.04 -2.25 16.79
N MET A 537 -1.84 -2.69 18.04
CA MET A 537 -1.99 -4.12 18.43
C MET A 537 -3.40 -4.54 18.81
N ASP A 538 -4.24 -3.59 19.22
CA ASP A 538 -5.67 -3.77 19.46
C ASP A 538 -6.42 -3.97 18.13
N GLU A 539 -6.17 -3.10 17.14
CA GLU A 539 -6.74 -3.25 15.80
C GLU A 539 -6.27 -4.55 15.12
N PHE A 540 -5.03 -4.96 15.36
CA PHE A 540 -4.44 -6.19 14.83
C PHE A 540 -5.07 -7.47 15.41
N ASN A 541 -5.38 -7.50 16.71
CA ASN A 541 -5.88 -8.70 17.42
C ASN A 541 -7.41 -8.85 17.46
N LEU A 542 -8.13 -7.84 16.97
CA LEU A 542 -9.60 -7.83 16.90
C LEU A 542 -10.06 -7.97 15.45
N HIS A 543 -10.80 -7.00 14.93
CA HIS A 543 -11.47 -7.12 13.63
C HIS A 543 -10.58 -6.80 12.42
N LEU A 544 -9.44 -6.12 12.62
CA LEU A 544 -8.57 -5.55 11.58
C LEU A 544 -9.37 -4.76 10.53
N THR A 545 -9.63 -5.35 9.37
CA THR A 545 -10.38 -4.80 8.23
C THR A 545 -11.62 -5.61 7.87
N GLY A 546 -11.91 -6.69 8.61
CA GLY A 546 -13.08 -7.56 8.42
C GLY A 546 -12.84 -8.86 7.65
N ASP A 547 -11.60 -9.19 7.26
CA ASP A 547 -11.29 -10.32 6.37
C ASP A 547 -11.76 -11.68 6.93
N ILE A 548 -11.57 -11.93 8.23
CA ILE A 548 -12.07 -13.15 8.88
C ILE A 548 -13.61 -13.17 8.95
N HIS A 549 -14.26 -12.00 9.06
CA HIS A 549 -15.74 -11.90 9.01
C HIS A 549 -16.27 -12.22 7.61
N ALA A 550 -15.56 -11.79 6.55
CA ALA A 550 -15.88 -12.16 5.16
C ALA A 550 -15.72 -13.67 4.92
N VAL A 551 -14.63 -14.28 5.40
CA VAL A 551 -14.42 -15.75 5.38
C VAL A 551 -15.54 -16.47 6.12
N THR A 552 -15.93 -15.97 7.30
CA THR A 552 -17.02 -16.53 8.12
C THR A 552 -18.35 -16.49 7.36
N ALA A 553 -18.68 -15.34 6.76
CA ALA A 553 -19.90 -15.16 5.96
C ALA A 553 -19.92 -16.06 4.72
N ALA A 554 -18.81 -16.17 3.99
CA ALA A 554 -18.69 -17.02 2.80
C ALA A 554 -18.86 -18.51 3.14
N ASN A 555 -18.13 -19.00 4.16
CA ASN A 555 -18.22 -20.39 4.61
C ASN A 555 -19.66 -20.76 5.03
N ASN A 556 -20.31 -19.88 5.79
CA ASN A 556 -21.66 -20.13 6.31
C ASN A 556 -22.75 -19.94 5.25
N LEU A 557 -22.54 -19.09 4.24
CA LEU A 557 -23.42 -19.01 3.06
C LEU A 557 -23.37 -20.31 2.24
N LEU A 558 -22.19 -20.90 2.04
CA LEU A 558 -22.06 -22.20 1.37
C LEU A 558 -22.75 -23.31 2.16
N ALA A 559 -22.58 -23.35 3.48
CA ALA A 559 -23.28 -24.31 4.35
C ALA A 559 -24.81 -24.16 4.29
N ALA A 560 -25.32 -22.92 4.33
CA ALA A 560 -26.76 -22.63 4.24
C ALA A 560 -27.34 -22.96 2.86
N ALA A 561 -26.59 -22.69 1.78
CA ALA A 561 -27.03 -22.99 0.42
C ALA A 561 -27.05 -24.50 0.12
N LEU A 562 -26.10 -25.26 0.68
CA LEU A 562 -26.11 -26.73 0.61
C LEU A 562 -27.36 -27.29 1.31
N ASP A 563 -27.65 -26.85 2.54
CA ASP A 563 -28.81 -27.30 3.31
C ASP A 563 -30.14 -26.93 2.60
N ALA A 564 -30.26 -25.71 2.08
CA ALA A 564 -31.43 -25.28 1.30
C ALA A 564 -31.60 -26.08 0.00
N ARG A 565 -30.49 -26.47 -0.65
CA ARG A 565 -30.51 -27.29 -1.88
C ARG A 565 -30.98 -28.72 -1.59
N ILE A 566 -30.46 -29.33 -0.52
CA ILE A 566 -30.91 -30.65 -0.02
C ILE A 566 -32.41 -30.63 0.27
N PHE A 567 -32.88 -29.64 1.03
CA PHE A 567 -34.29 -29.49 1.39
C PHE A 567 -35.19 -29.33 0.16
N HIS A 568 -34.84 -28.46 -0.79
CA HIS A 568 -35.65 -28.26 -2.00
C HIS A 568 -35.63 -29.46 -2.95
N GLU A 569 -34.52 -30.22 -3.04
CA GLU A 569 -34.46 -31.46 -3.83
C GLU A 569 -35.29 -32.60 -3.22
N ALA A 570 -35.34 -32.71 -1.90
CA ALA A 570 -36.16 -33.70 -1.21
C ALA A 570 -37.67 -33.40 -1.29
N THR A 571 -38.05 -32.12 -1.29
CA THR A 571 -39.45 -31.67 -1.12
C THR A 571 -40.16 -31.29 -2.42
N THR A 572 -39.45 -31.12 -3.53
CA THR A 572 -40.00 -30.57 -4.78
C THR A 572 -39.88 -31.55 -5.97
N PRO A 573 -40.98 -31.87 -6.69
CA PRO A 573 -40.92 -32.69 -7.89
C PRO A 573 -40.12 -32.05 -9.03
N ASP A 574 -39.40 -32.87 -9.81
CA ASP A 574 -38.35 -32.47 -10.75
C ASP A 574 -38.75 -31.35 -11.72
N LYS A 575 -39.95 -31.42 -12.32
CA LYS A 575 -40.47 -30.36 -13.20
C LYS A 575 -40.68 -29.03 -12.48
N SER A 576 -41.12 -29.06 -11.21
CA SER A 576 -41.25 -27.85 -10.40
C SER A 576 -39.91 -27.35 -9.87
N LEU A 577 -38.94 -28.24 -9.64
CA LEU A 577 -37.59 -27.86 -9.24
C LEU A 577 -36.88 -27.13 -10.39
N TYR A 578 -36.88 -27.71 -11.59
CA TYR A 578 -36.31 -27.08 -12.79
C TYR A 578 -36.94 -25.70 -13.07
N ASN A 579 -38.27 -25.60 -13.00
CA ASN A 579 -38.99 -24.33 -13.17
C ASN A 579 -38.62 -23.25 -12.14
N ARG A 580 -38.16 -23.63 -10.93
CA ARG A 580 -37.70 -22.70 -9.89
C ARG A 580 -36.22 -22.33 -10.06
N LEU A 581 -35.39 -23.26 -10.53
CA LEU A 581 -33.97 -23.02 -10.83
C LEU A 581 -33.80 -22.14 -12.08
N VAL A 582 -34.65 -22.31 -13.09
CA VAL A 582 -34.62 -21.54 -14.35
C VAL A 582 -35.97 -20.86 -14.63
N PRO A 583 -36.34 -19.84 -13.83
CA PRO A 583 -37.62 -19.16 -13.96
C PRO A 583 -37.66 -18.24 -15.20
N PRO A 584 -38.76 -18.20 -15.97
CA PRO A 584 -38.88 -17.33 -17.13
C PRO A 584 -38.95 -15.85 -16.71
N LYS A 585 -38.04 -15.02 -17.25
CA LYS A 585 -38.02 -13.57 -17.07
C LYS A 585 -38.52 -12.90 -18.34
N LYS A 586 -39.65 -12.20 -18.26
CA LYS A 586 -40.36 -11.61 -19.42
C LYS A 586 -40.67 -12.65 -20.53
N GLY A 587 -40.99 -13.88 -20.14
CA GLY A 587 -41.30 -14.98 -21.06
C GLY A 587 -40.10 -15.77 -21.59
N VAL A 588 -38.86 -15.28 -21.40
CA VAL A 588 -37.63 -15.98 -21.83
C VAL A 588 -36.95 -16.63 -20.63
N ARG A 589 -36.52 -17.87 -20.76
CA ARG A 589 -35.62 -18.52 -19.79
C ARG A 589 -34.16 -18.30 -20.19
N THR A 590 -33.31 -18.08 -19.20
CA THR A 590 -31.85 -18.06 -19.39
C THR A 590 -31.17 -18.71 -18.20
N PHE A 591 -30.09 -19.46 -18.45
CA PHE A 591 -29.22 -19.93 -17.38
C PHE A 591 -28.46 -18.76 -16.73
N ALA A 592 -28.25 -18.84 -15.41
CA ALA A 592 -27.26 -17.98 -14.77
C ALA A 592 -25.85 -18.39 -15.27
N PRO A 593 -24.89 -17.46 -15.43
CA PRO A 593 -23.56 -17.78 -15.98
C PRO A 593 -22.83 -18.93 -15.24
N LEU A 594 -23.08 -19.07 -13.92
CA LEU A 594 -22.52 -20.14 -13.10
C LEU A 594 -23.09 -21.53 -13.45
N MET A 595 -24.35 -21.61 -13.86
CA MET A 595 -25.04 -22.86 -14.24
C MET A 595 -24.45 -23.48 -15.52
N LEU A 596 -23.84 -22.65 -16.39
CA LEU A 596 -23.16 -23.12 -17.60
C LEU A 596 -21.96 -24.03 -17.25
N LYS A 597 -21.24 -23.76 -16.15
CA LYS A 597 -20.18 -24.65 -15.65
C LYS A 597 -20.73 -26.04 -15.29
N ARG A 598 -21.93 -26.11 -14.69
CA ARG A 598 -22.59 -27.38 -14.36
C ARG A 598 -23.04 -28.13 -15.60
N LEU A 599 -23.61 -27.46 -16.61
CA LEU A 599 -23.94 -28.09 -17.90
C LEU A 599 -22.69 -28.69 -18.55
N GLN A 600 -21.59 -27.93 -18.60
CA GLN A 600 -20.29 -28.39 -19.10
C GLN A 600 -19.77 -29.61 -18.32
N LYS A 601 -19.81 -29.59 -16.98
CA LYS A 601 -19.42 -30.73 -16.12
C LYS A 601 -20.28 -31.97 -16.35
N LEU A 602 -21.57 -31.81 -16.67
CA LEU A 602 -22.50 -32.91 -16.92
C LEU A 602 -22.44 -33.47 -18.36
N GLY A 603 -21.64 -32.86 -19.24
CA GLY A 603 -21.50 -33.23 -20.66
C GLY A 603 -22.57 -32.65 -21.59
N ILE A 604 -23.36 -31.68 -21.12
CA ILE A 604 -24.54 -31.16 -21.81
C ILE A 604 -24.15 -29.96 -22.67
N THR A 605 -24.47 -30.00 -23.97
CA THR A 605 -24.00 -29.02 -24.97
C THR A 605 -25.00 -27.91 -25.30
N SER A 606 -26.31 -28.10 -25.12
CA SER A 606 -27.26 -27.00 -25.27
C SER A 606 -27.13 -26.00 -24.13
N THR A 607 -27.14 -24.71 -24.49
CA THR A 607 -27.14 -23.56 -23.56
C THR A 607 -28.53 -22.93 -23.39
N SER A 608 -29.56 -23.53 -24.00
CA SER A 608 -30.93 -23.04 -24.05
C SER A 608 -31.81 -23.84 -23.08
N PRO A 609 -32.43 -23.20 -22.07
CA PRO A 609 -33.23 -23.91 -21.06
C PRO A 609 -34.44 -24.68 -21.57
N ASP A 610 -34.92 -24.40 -22.78
CA ASP A 610 -36.12 -24.98 -23.37
C ASP A 610 -35.81 -26.07 -24.42
N GLU A 611 -34.53 -26.31 -24.74
CA GLU A 611 -34.06 -27.39 -25.62
C GLU A 611 -33.67 -28.68 -24.87
N LEU A 612 -33.50 -28.60 -23.55
CA LEU A 612 -33.06 -29.72 -22.72
C LEU A 612 -34.12 -30.81 -22.62
N THR A 613 -33.68 -32.07 -22.79
CA THR A 613 -34.54 -33.22 -22.54
C THR A 613 -34.95 -33.29 -21.06
N PRO A 614 -36.07 -33.98 -20.72
CA PRO A 614 -36.48 -34.17 -19.32
C PRO A 614 -35.39 -34.84 -18.46
N GLU A 615 -34.54 -35.69 -19.03
CA GLU A 615 -33.45 -36.37 -18.34
C GLU A 615 -32.26 -35.44 -18.06
N GLU A 616 -31.86 -34.63 -19.03
CA GLU A 616 -30.82 -33.61 -18.84
C GLU A 616 -31.28 -32.53 -17.85
N ALA A 617 -32.52 -32.05 -17.97
CA ALA A 617 -33.12 -31.11 -17.03
C ALA A 617 -33.17 -31.67 -15.60
N ARG A 618 -33.44 -32.98 -15.44
CA ARG A 618 -33.37 -33.69 -14.16
C ARG A 618 -31.93 -33.78 -13.62
N LYS A 619 -30.97 -34.24 -14.44
CA LYS A 619 -29.53 -34.37 -14.11
C LYS A 619 -28.90 -33.02 -13.74
N PHE A 620 -29.34 -31.95 -14.40
CA PHE A 620 -28.98 -30.58 -14.06
C PHE A 620 -29.59 -30.14 -12.71
N SER A 621 -30.89 -30.38 -12.52
CA SER A 621 -31.65 -29.90 -11.36
C SER A 621 -31.28 -30.58 -10.05
N ARG A 622 -31.03 -31.89 -10.07
CA ARG A 622 -30.66 -32.66 -8.88
C ARG A 622 -29.14 -32.74 -8.74
N LEU A 623 -28.66 -32.45 -7.53
CA LEU A 623 -27.33 -32.81 -7.08
C LEU A 623 -27.34 -34.23 -6.49
N ASP A 624 -28.48 -34.68 -5.96
CA ASP A 624 -28.67 -35.97 -5.29
C ASP A 624 -27.58 -36.25 -4.24
N VAL A 625 -27.32 -35.23 -3.41
CA VAL A 625 -26.35 -35.22 -2.30
C VAL A 625 -26.55 -36.43 -1.39
N ASP A 626 -25.44 -37.10 -1.08
CA ASP A 626 -25.37 -38.03 0.04
C ASP A 626 -25.13 -37.25 1.35
N LEU A 627 -25.90 -37.57 2.40
CA LEU A 627 -25.86 -36.86 3.68
C LEU A 627 -24.69 -37.33 4.56
N GLU A 628 -24.22 -38.58 4.38
CA GLU A 628 -23.12 -39.15 5.18
C GLU A 628 -21.75 -38.65 4.71
N THR A 629 -21.65 -38.13 3.47
CA THR A 629 -20.40 -37.65 2.88
C THR A 629 -20.22 -36.13 2.93
N ILE A 630 -21.12 -35.39 3.59
CA ILE A 630 -21.01 -33.94 3.77
C ILE A 630 -19.79 -33.61 4.65
N THR A 631 -18.74 -33.07 4.04
CA THR A 631 -17.52 -32.62 4.73
C THR A 631 -17.60 -31.19 5.24
N TRP A 632 -18.57 -30.40 4.75
CA TRP A 632 -18.62 -28.95 4.98
C TRP A 632 -19.30 -28.55 6.31
N ASN A 633 -18.47 -28.12 7.26
CA ASN A 633 -18.89 -27.54 8.53
C ASN A 633 -19.22 -26.04 8.41
N ARG A 634 -19.90 -25.52 9.44
CA ARG A 634 -20.05 -24.07 9.67
C ARG A 634 -18.80 -23.53 10.39
N VAL A 635 -18.65 -22.21 10.49
CA VAL A 635 -17.55 -21.60 11.26
C VAL A 635 -17.95 -20.37 12.06
N LEU A 636 -17.19 -20.10 13.12
CA LEU A 636 -17.31 -18.93 14.00
C LEU A 636 -15.93 -18.61 14.59
N ASP A 637 -15.51 -17.35 14.62
CA ASP A 637 -14.18 -16.96 15.12
C ASP A 637 -14.14 -16.75 16.65
N VAL A 638 -14.70 -17.71 17.40
CA VAL A 638 -14.82 -17.71 18.86
C VAL A 638 -14.54 -19.12 19.39
N ASN A 639 -13.87 -19.23 20.55
CA ASN A 639 -13.45 -20.50 21.16
C ASN A 639 -14.61 -21.29 21.84
N ASP A 640 -15.65 -21.67 21.08
CA ASP A 640 -16.81 -22.40 21.61
C ASP A 640 -16.70 -23.93 21.40
N ARG A 641 -16.38 -24.63 22.50
CA ARG A 641 -16.27 -26.10 22.52
C ARG A 641 -17.61 -26.84 22.32
N PHE A 642 -18.76 -26.21 22.55
CA PHE A 642 -20.06 -26.88 22.46
C PHE A 642 -20.59 -26.97 21.02
N LEU A 643 -20.16 -26.06 20.13
CA LEU A 643 -20.57 -26.09 18.72
C LEU A 643 -19.85 -27.15 17.87
N ARG A 644 -18.90 -27.90 18.45
CA ARG A 644 -18.12 -28.95 17.76
C ARG A 644 -18.95 -30.03 17.07
N LYS A 645 -20.12 -30.37 17.64
CA LYS A 645 -21.05 -31.37 17.12
C LYS A 645 -22.46 -31.01 17.57
N ILE A 646 -23.34 -30.75 16.62
CA ILE A 646 -24.70 -30.26 16.80
C ILE A 646 -25.66 -30.93 15.81
N THR A 647 -26.97 -30.79 16.05
CA THR A 647 -28.02 -31.17 15.09
C THR A 647 -28.70 -29.91 14.57
N VAL A 648 -28.86 -29.79 13.26
CA VAL A 648 -29.60 -28.70 12.59
C VAL A 648 -30.90 -29.22 11.96
N GLY A 649 -31.80 -28.31 11.57
CA GLY A 649 -33.08 -28.66 10.91
C GLY A 649 -34.22 -29.05 11.87
N GLN A 650 -34.12 -28.71 13.16
CA GLN A 650 -35.08 -29.15 14.20
C GLN A 650 -36.41 -28.37 14.25
N ASN A 651 -36.61 -27.33 13.44
CA ASN A 651 -37.87 -26.59 13.40
C ASN A 651 -38.92 -27.39 12.58
N PRO A 652 -40.20 -27.48 13.02
CA PRO A 652 -41.28 -28.05 12.21
C PRO A 652 -41.37 -27.55 10.76
N THR A 653 -40.92 -26.32 10.45
CA THR A 653 -40.85 -25.80 9.07
C THR A 653 -39.95 -26.61 8.14
N GLU A 654 -38.93 -27.28 8.68
CA GLU A 654 -37.97 -28.09 7.90
C GLU A 654 -38.49 -29.52 7.65
N MET A 655 -39.75 -29.81 7.99
CA MET A 655 -40.46 -31.06 7.72
C MET A 655 -39.72 -32.34 8.18
N GLY A 656 -38.92 -32.24 9.23
CA GLY A 656 -38.15 -33.36 9.79
C GLY A 656 -36.81 -33.63 9.11
N HIS A 657 -36.37 -32.79 8.15
CA HIS A 657 -35.06 -32.88 7.53
C HIS A 657 -33.92 -32.39 8.45
N THR A 658 -33.70 -33.11 9.55
CA THR A 658 -32.56 -32.86 10.46
C THR A 658 -31.28 -33.52 9.96
N ARG A 659 -30.11 -32.91 10.25
CA ARG A 659 -28.81 -33.57 10.09
C ARG A 659 -27.81 -33.19 11.19
N GLU A 660 -26.80 -34.02 11.37
CA GLU A 660 -25.63 -33.72 12.19
C GLU A 660 -24.65 -32.79 11.43
N THR A 661 -23.95 -31.92 12.15
CA THR A 661 -22.89 -31.04 11.64
C THR A 661 -22.06 -30.47 12.81
N GLY A 662 -21.03 -29.67 12.53
CA GLY A 662 -20.26 -28.96 13.55
C GLY A 662 -19.88 -27.54 13.12
N PHE A 663 -19.26 -26.82 14.05
CA PHE A 663 -18.54 -25.58 13.80
C PHE A 663 -17.04 -25.77 14.03
N ASP A 664 -16.24 -25.28 13.08
CA ASP A 664 -14.79 -25.08 13.23
C ASP A 664 -14.50 -23.58 13.46
N ILE A 665 -13.29 -23.22 13.90
CA ILE A 665 -12.94 -21.80 13.99
C ILE A 665 -12.73 -21.18 12.60
N SER A 666 -13.05 -19.91 12.38
CA SER A 666 -13.08 -19.33 11.02
C SER A 666 -11.73 -19.40 10.27
N VAL A 667 -10.59 -19.35 10.98
CA VAL A 667 -9.25 -19.54 10.40
C VAL A 667 -8.91 -21.01 10.02
N ALA A 668 -9.76 -21.97 10.39
CA ALA A 668 -9.68 -23.37 9.97
C ALA A 668 -10.51 -23.67 8.70
N SER A 669 -11.32 -22.73 8.22
CA SER A 669 -12.10 -22.85 6.98
C SER A 669 -11.21 -23.07 5.75
N GLU A 670 -11.64 -23.90 4.80
CA GLU A 670 -11.01 -23.97 3.48
C GLU A 670 -11.01 -22.60 2.77
N CYS A 671 -12.03 -21.76 2.98
CA CYS A 671 -12.08 -20.41 2.45
C CYS A 671 -10.87 -19.54 2.89
N MET A 672 -10.31 -19.79 4.09
CA MET A 672 -9.09 -19.12 4.56
C MET A 672 -7.82 -19.68 3.89
N ALA A 673 -7.77 -21.00 3.68
CA ALA A 673 -6.67 -21.65 2.95
C ALA A 673 -6.64 -21.21 1.47
N VAL A 674 -7.81 -21.11 0.84
CA VAL A 674 -8.02 -20.53 -0.49
C VAL A 674 -7.56 -19.08 -0.52
N LEU A 675 -8.01 -18.23 0.41
CA LEU A 675 -7.62 -16.82 0.46
C LEU A 675 -6.09 -16.64 0.49
N ALA A 676 -5.39 -17.45 1.28
CA ALA A 676 -3.94 -17.40 1.37
C ALA A 676 -3.22 -17.92 0.11
N LEU A 677 -3.79 -18.88 -0.63
CA LEU A 677 -3.17 -19.47 -1.83
C LEU A 677 -3.65 -18.87 -3.16
N SER A 678 -4.59 -17.92 -3.13
CA SER A 678 -5.19 -17.35 -4.34
C SER A 678 -4.25 -16.38 -5.06
N ASN A 679 -4.19 -16.49 -6.39
CA ASN A 679 -3.46 -15.56 -7.26
C ASN A 679 -4.36 -14.48 -7.92
N SER A 680 -5.69 -14.66 -7.91
CA SER A 680 -6.68 -13.65 -8.35
C SER A 680 -8.09 -13.98 -7.83
N LEU A 681 -9.02 -13.04 -7.91
CA LEU A 681 -10.41 -13.19 -7.45
C LEU A 681 -11.26 -14.16 -8.32
N ALA A 682 -10.85 -14.42 -9.56
CA ALA A 682 -11.72 -15.02 -10.59
C ALA A 682 -12.01 -16.53 -10.41
N ASP A 683 -11.22 -17.24 -9.60
CA ASP A 683 -11.17 -18.72 -9.57
C ASP A 683 -11.20 -19.31 -8.14
N MET A 684 -11.32 -18.45 -7.10
CA MET A 684 -11.01 -18.81 -5.71
C MET A 684 -11.84 -19.99 -5.16
N LEU A 685 -13.18 -19.88 -5.16
CA LEU A 685 -14.03 -20.65 -4.24
C LEU A 685 -14.95 -21.67 -4.93
N GLY A 686 -15.07 -21.65 -6.26
CA GLY A 686 -15.99 -22.53 -7.00
C GLY A 686 -15.61 -24.02 -7.00
N ARG A 687 -14.33 -24.31 -6.75
CA ARG A 687 -13.71 -25.65 -6.81
C ARG A 687 -13.81 -26.46 -5.51
N MET A 688 -14.17 -25.83 -4.39
CA MET A 688 -14.29 -26.50 -3.09
C MET A 688 -15.37 -27.59 -3.13
N VAL A 689 -15.04 -28.80 -2.67
CA VAL A 689 -15.93 -29.97 -2.66
C VAL A 689 -16.59 -30.10 -1.28
N VAL A 690 -17.92 -30.15 -1.24
CA VAL A 690 -18.70 -30.10 0.00
C VAL A 690 -19.35 -31.42 0.41
N ALA A 691 -19.55 -32.32 -0.56
CA ALA A 691 -20.16 -33.64 -0.42
C ALA A 691 -19.92 -34.47 -1.69
N THR A 692 -20.38 -35.73 -1.71
CA THR A 692 -20.57 -36.51 -2.95
C THR A 692 -22.06 -36.64 -3.30
N SER A 693 -22.35 -36.95 -4.56
CA SER A 693 -23.66 -37.49 -4.96
C SER A 693 -23.79 -38.94 -4.51
N LYS A 694 -25.02 -39.45 -4.50
CA LYS A 694 -25.32 -40.89 -4.32
C LYS A 694 -24.77 -41.80 -5.42
N ASN A 695 -24.25 -41.23 -6.51
CA ASN A 695 -23.55 -41.97 -7.57
C ASN A 695 -22.01 -41.92 -7.40
N GLY A 696 -21.51 -41.20 -6.38
CA GLY A 696 -20.07 -41.00 -6.12
C GLY A 696 -19.46 -39.73 -6.73
N ASP A 697 -20.23 -38.91 -7.47
CA ASP A 697 -19.71 -37.68 -8.09
C ASP A 697 -19.34 -36.63 -7.02
N PRO A 698 -18.18 -35.96 -7.07
CA PRO A 698 -17.88 -34.86 -6.16
C PRO A 698 -18.76 -33.63 -6.46
N ILE A 699 -19.40 -33.06 -5.44
CA ILE A 699 -20.28 -31.89 -5.54
C ILE A 699 -19.52 -30.64 -5.08
N THR A 700 -19.45 -29.61 -5.94
CA THR A 700 -18.70 -28.37 -5.63
C THR A 700 -19.59 -27.18 -5.24
N ALA A 701 -18.96 -26.12 -4.71
CA ALA A 701 -19.63 -24.83 -4.47
C ALA A 701 -20.21 -24.18 -5.76
N ASP A 702 -19.67 -24.49 -6.93
CA ASP A 702 -20.26 -24.10 -8.23
C ASP A 702 -21.47 -24.96 -8.60
N ASP A 703 -21.52 -26.25 -8.26
CA ASP A 703 -22.70 -27.12 -8.46
C ASP A 703 -23.89 -26.68 -7.57
N VAL A 704 -23.60 -26.34 -6.30
CA VAL A 704 -24.58 -25.74 -5.38
C VAL A 704 -25.11 -24.41 -5.92
N GLY A 705 -24.30 -23.70 -6.71
CA GLY A 705 -24.67 -22.48 -7.42
C GLY A 705 -24.27 -21.18 -6.71
N VAL A 706 -23.30 -21.23 -5.79
CA VAL A 706 -22.93 -20.07 -4.95
C VAL A 706 -21.54 -19.49 -5.17
N GLY A 707 -20.62 -20.15 -5.90
CA GLY A 707 -19.23 -19.69 -6.04
C GLY A 707 -19.06 -18.21 -6.40
N GLY A 708 -19.91 -17.66 -7.27
CA GLY A 708 -19.92 -16.23 -7.60
C GLY A 708 -20.37 -15.31 -6.45
N ALA A 709 -21.31 -15.74 -5.60
CA ALA A 709 -21.70 -15.00 -4.40
C ALA A 709 -20.62 -15.04 -3.32
N LEU A 710 -19.91 -16.17 -3.19
CA LEU A 710 -18.74 -16.29 -2.31
C LEU A 710 -17.62 -15.33 -2.73
N ALA A 711 -17.35 -15.22 -4.03
CA ALA A 711 -16.38 -14.25 -4.57
C ALA A 711 -16.79 -12.79 -4.31
N VAL A 712 -18.09 -12.46 -4.34
CA VAL A 712 -18.58 -11.11 -3.98
C VAL A 712 -18.35 -10.80 -2.50
N LEU A 713 -18.61 -11.75 -1.59
CA LEU A 713 -18.32 -11.58 -0.16
C LEU A 713 -16.82 -11.40 0.12
N MET A 714 -15.96 -12.06 -0.67
CA MET A 714 -14.50 -12.00 -0.54
C MET A 714 -13.83 -10.87 -1.36
N LYS A 715 -14.60 -10.08 -2.12
CA LYS A 715 -14.10 -9.05 -3.06
C LYS A 715 -13.04 -8.12 -2.46
N ASP A 716 -13.28 -7.63 -1.24
CA ASP A 716 -12.39 -6.68 -0.56
C ASP A 716 -11.47 -7.39 0.44
N ALA A 717 -11.89 -8.56 0.94
CA ALA A 717 -11.06 -9.44 1.78
C ALA A 717 -9.92 -10.16 1.03
N ILE A 718 -9.80 -9.98 -0.29
CA ILE A 718 -8.63 -10.43 -1.10
C ILE A 718 -7.48 -9.40 -1.12
N LYS A 719 -7.73 -8.15 -0.69
CA LYS A 719 -6.75 -7.06 -0.74
C LYS A 719 -5.87 -7.07 0.51
N PRO A 720 -4.53 -7.18 0.39
CA PRO A 720 -3.62 -7.15 1.53
C PRO A 720 -3.77 -5.90 2.40
N ASN A 721 -3.72 -6.06 3.73
CA ASN A 721 -3.83 -4.94 4.67
C ASN A 721 -2.43 -4.42 5.02
N LEU A 722 -2.18 -3.12 4.79
CA LEU A 722 -0.98 -2.41 5.19
C LEU A 722 -1.11 -1.89 6.63
N MET A 723 -0.10 -2.16 7.44
CA MET A 723 0.15 -1.67 8.80
C MET A 723 1.65 -1.34 8.96
N GLN A 724 2.12 -1.11 10.19
CA GLN A 724 3.51 -0.74 10.46
C GLN A 724 4.10 -1.37 11.73
N THR A 725 5.43 -1.35 11.83
CA THR A 725 6.19 -1.61 13.06
C THR A 725 6.25 -0.37 13.96
N LEU A 726 6.75 -0.50 15.20
CA LEU A 726 6.99 0.65 16.08
C LEU A 726 7.99 1.69 15.53
N GLU A 727 8.87 1.30 14.59
CA GLU A 727 9.79 2.19 13.87
C GLU A 727 9.22 2.68 12.53
N GLY A 728 7.93 2.43 12.26
CA GLY A 728 7.25 2.90 11.04
C GLY A 728 7.65 2.16 9.76
N THR A 729 8.22 0.95 9.87
CA THR A 729 8.54 0.04 8.76
C THR A 729 7.24 -0.63 8.26
N PRO A 730 7.02 -0.81 6.94
CA PRO A 730 5.77 -1.38 6.42
C PRO A 730 5.60 -2.87 6.73
N VAL A 731 4.37 -3.24 7.09
CA VAL A 731 3.96 -4.62 7.36
C VAL A 731 2.66 -4.92 6.62
N PHE A 732 2.64 -5.98 5.82
CA PHE A 732 1.41 -6.57 5.31
C PHE A 732 0.87 -7.63 6.27
N VAL A 733 -0.41 -7.54 6.60
CA VAL A 733 -1.15 -8.47 7.46
C VAL A 733 -2.29 -9.06 6.63
N HIS A 734 -2.17 -10.30 6.15
CA HIS A 734 -3.20 -10.84 5.25
C HIS A 734 -3.29 -12.37 5.24
N ALA A 735 -4.53 -12.85 5.40
CA ALA A 735 -4.91 -14.24 5.70
C ALA A 735 -4.27 -14.81 6.98
N GLY A 736 -4.82 -15.91 7.49
CA GLY A 736 -4.35 -16.55 8.73
C GLY A 736 -4.68 -18.04 8.84
N PRO A 737 -4.46 -18.87 7.79
CA PRO A 737 -4.79 -20.30 7.84
C PRO A 737 -4.02 -21.03 8.95
N PHE A 738 -4.67 -22.07 9.50
CA PHE A 738 -4.03 -23.03 10.39
C PHE A 738 -2.79 -23.70 9.75
N ALA A 739 -1.80 -24.07 10.57
CA ALA A 739 -0.54 -24.66 10.14
C ALA A 739 -0.48 -26.20 10.25
N ASN A 740 -1.51 -26.84 10.81
CA ASN A 740 -1.68 -28.30 10.85
C ASN A 740 -2.55 -28.79 9.68
N ILE A 741 -3.84 -28.45 9.64
CA ILE A 741 -4.78 -28.87 8.59
C ILE A 741 -4.64 -28.08 7.28
N ALA A 742 -3.88 -26.99 7.29
CA ALA A 742 -3.55 -26.17 6.13
C ALA A 742 -2.07 -25.74 6.18
N HIS A 743 -1.67 -24.92 5.21
CA HIS A 743 -0.27 -24.61 4.93
C HIS A 743 0.34 -23.53 5.86
N GLY A 744 -0.44 -22.87 6.73
CA GLY A 744 0.11 -22.10 7.86
C GLY A 744 0.90 -20.82 7.57
N ASN A 745 0.75 -20.20 6.40
CA ASN A 745 1.48 -18.99 6.00
C ASN A 745 0.54 -17.81 5.70
N SER A 746 1.09 -16.60 5.59
CA SER A 746 0.42 -15.40 5.06
C SER A 746 0.11 -15.55 3.56
N SER A 747 -0.77 -14.70 3.01
CA SER A 747 -1.23 -14.84 1.62
C SER A 747 -0.16 -14.56 0.55
N ILE A 748 -0.18 -15.33 -0.54
CA ILE A 748 0.66 -15.13 -1.74
C ILE A 748 0.54 -13.71 -2.32
N LEU A 749 -0.66 -13.11 -2.30
CA LEU A 749 -0.86 -11.75 -2.85
C LEU A 749 -0.10 -10.68 -2.05
N ALA A 750 -0.04 -10.80 -0.72
CA ALA A 750 0.74 -9.91 0.12
C ALA A 750 2.23 -9.98 -0.21
N ASP A 751 2.79 -11.19 -0.34
CA ASP A 751 4.20 -11.35 -0.71
C ASP A 751 4.47 -10.82 -2.12
N ARG A 752 3.60 -11.08 -3.09
CA ARG A 752 3.76 -10.60 -4.47
C ARG A 752 3.72 -9.06 -4.55
N VAL A 753 2.86 -8.41 -3.77
CA VAL A 753 2.82 -6.94 -3.66
C VAL A 753 4.11 -6.43 -2.99
N ALA A 754 4.48 -7.00 -1.84
CA ALA A 754 5.70 -6.65 -1.13
C ALA A 754 6.97 -6.83 -1.98
N LEU A 755 7.08 -7.92 -2.74
CA LEU A 755 8.25 -8.23 -3.59
C LEU A 755 8.39 -7.27 -4.76
N LYS A 756 7.30 -6.70 -5.28
CA LYS A 756 7.32 -5.64 -6.29
C LYS A 756 7.56 -4.24 -5.70
N LEU A 757 7.25 -4.04 -4.41
CA LEU A 757 7.59 -2.82 -3.67
C LEU A 757 9.06 -2.80 -3.20
N ALA A 758 9.60 -3.95 -2.78
CA ALA A 758 11.01 -4.15 -2.43
C ALA A 758 11.94 -4.29 -3.65
N GLY A 759 11.39 -4.72 -4.79
CA GLY A 759 12.13 -5.07 -5.99
C GLY A 759 12.68 -3.90 -6.80
N THR A 760 13.67 -4.18 -7.65
CA THR A 760 14.49 -3.20 -8.39
C THR A 760 14.05 -2.99 -9.86
N GLU A 761 14.51 -1.91 -10.48
CA GLU A 761 14.43 -1.70 -11.93
C GLU A 761 15.81 -1.77 -12.60
N GLU A 762 15.82 -1.94 -13.92
CA GLU A 762 17.04 -1.92 -14.72
C GLU A 762 17.83 -0.62 -14.50
N GLY A 763 19.14 -0.74 -14.29
CA GLY A 763 20.02 0.38 -13.94
C GLY A 763 19.99 0.84 -12.48
N ASP A 764 19.29 0.15 -11.58
CA ASP A 764 19.41 0.36 -10.13
C ASP A 764 20.64 -0.37 -9.54
N SER A 765 21.20 0.12 -8.43
CA SER A 765 22.33 -0.50 -7.73
C SER A 765 21.93 -1.68 -6.84
N SER A 766 22.88 -2.59 -6.56
CA SER A 766 22.71 -3.69 -5.60
C SER A 766 22.37 -3.22 -4.19
N GLU A 767 22.90 -2.06 -3.78
CA GLU A 767 22.55 -1.38 -2.52
C GLU A 767 21.05 -1.05 -2.42
N ARG A 768 20.33 -0.99 -3.54
CA ARG A 768 18.88 -0.78 -3.58
C ARG A 768 18.06 -2.08 -3.60
N GLU A 769 18.69 -3.26 -3.61
CA GLU A 769 17.94 -4.51 -3.51
C GLU A 769 17.29 -4.59 -2.12
N GLY A 770 15.97 -4.77 -2.13
CA GLY A 770 15.12 -4.82 -0.94
C GLY A 770 14.67 -6.24 -0.60
N TYR A 771 14.13 -6.39 0.61
CA TYR A 771 13.86 -7.68 1.25
C TYR A 771 12.40 -7.81 1.70
N VAL A 772 11.83 -8.99 1.53
CA VAL A 772 10.47 -9.33 2.00
C VAL A 772 10.55 -10.51 2.97
N LEU A 773 10.11 -10.27 4.20
CA LEU A 773 10.20 -11.21 5.32
C LEU A 773 8.81 -11.79 5.62
N THR A 774 8.57 -13.01 5.15
CA THR A 774 7.37 -13.80 5.46
C THR A 774 7.67 -14.79 6.60
N GLU A 775 6.64 -15.36 7.23
CA GLU A 775 6.82 -16.37 8.29
C GLU A 775 5.97 -17.63 8.09
N GLY A 776 6.55 -18.78 8.44
CA GLY A 776 5.86 -20.07 8.49
C GLY A 776 5.42 -20.44 9.90
N GLY A 777 4.15 -20.84 10.06
CA GLY A 777 3.60 -21.28 11.35
C GLY A 777 4.24 -22.57 11.91
N PHE A 778 4.35 -22.66 13.24
CA PHE A 778 5.04 -23.76 13.95
C PHE A 778 6.56 -23.82 13.68
N GLY A 779 7.15 -25.02 13.53
CA GLY A 779 8.57 -25.22 13.26
C GLY A 779 8.84 -25.41 11.76
N ALA A 780 10.13 -25.51 11.39
CA ALA A 780 10.52 -25.72 9.99
C ALA A 780 10.04 -27.07 9.43
N ASP A 781 9.79 -28.05 10.29
CA ASP A 781 9.14 -29.33 9.97
C ASP A 781 7.67 -29.19 9.49
N MET A 782 7.01 -28.05 9.70
CA MET A 782 5.62 -27.85 9.25
C MET A 782 5.44 -26.54 8.48
N GLY A 783 5.82 -25.40 9.05
CA GLY A 783 5.60 -24.09 8.42
C GLY A 783 6.45 -23.90 7.17
N MET A 784 7.74 -24.24 7.25
CA MET A 784 8.69 -24.16 6.14
C MET A 784 8.48 -25.29 5.12
N GLU A 785 8.25 -26.52 5.57
CA GLU A 785 7.91 -27.66 4.68
C GLU A 785 6.74 -27.29 3.75
N LYS A 786 5.63 -26.81 4.33
CA LYS A 786 4.43 -26.41 3.58
C LYS A 786 4.60 -25.10 2.82
N PHE A 787 5.44 -24.19 3.30
CA PHE A 787 5.85 -23.01 2.54
C PHE A 787 6.52 -23.44 1.23
N CYS A 788 7.53 -24.31 1.30
CA CYS A 788 8.26 -24.79 0.13
C CYS A 788 7.39 -25.68 -0.78
N ASN A 789 6.77 -26.74 -0.27
CA ASN A 789 6.07 -27.73 -1.09
C ASN A 789 4.66 -27.29 -1.57
N ILE A 790 4.07 -26.25 -0.97
CA ILE A 790 2.73 -25.72 -1.32
C ILE A 790 2.81 -24.24 -1.74
N LYS A 791 3.18 -23.31 -0.85
CA LYS A 791 3.09 -21.86 -1.13
C LYS A 791 4.03 -21.41 -2.26
N CYS A 792 5.30 -21.81 -2.23
CA CYS A 792 6.28 -21.54 -3.30
C CYS A 792 5.86 -22.20 -4.62
N ARG A 793 5.38 -23.44 -4.56
CA ARG A 793 4.91 -24.20 -5.72
C ARG A 793 3.70 -23.57 -6.43
N ILE A 794 2.75 -22.99 -5.68
CA ILE A 794 1.55 -22.32 -6.23
C ILE A 794 1.83 -20.87 -6.68
N SER A 795 2.78 -20.20 -6.03
CA SER A 795 3.13 -18.80 -6.35
C SER A 795 4.20 -18.64 -7.44
N GLY A 796 5.02 -19.67 -7.66
CA GLY A 796 6.25 -19.58 -8.45
C GLY A 796 7.37 -18.80 -7.76
N LEU A 797 7.23 -18.48 -6.46
CA LEU A 797 8.24 -17.74 -5.70
C LEU A 797 9.24 -18.70 -5.07
N VAL A 798 10.53 -18.36 -5.15
CA VAL A 798 11.64 -19.09 -4.51
C VAL A 798 12.19 -18.25 -3.36
N PRO A 799 12.43 -18.81 -2.16
CA PRO A 799 13.09 -18.10 -1.08
C PRO A 799 14.61 -18.13 -1.25
N ASP A 800 15.26 -16.99 -1.00
CA ASP A 800 16.72 -16.86 -1.01
C ASP A 800 17.36 -17.44 0.27
N VAL A 801 16.77 -17.10 1.42
CA VAL A 801 17.32 -17.39 2.76
C VAL A 801 16.20 -17.73 3.75
N ILE A 802 16.50 -18.65 4.66
CA ILE A 802 15.65 -19.05 5.77
C ILE A 802 16.27 -18.57 7.08
N VAL A 803 15.46 -17.96 7.95
CA VAL A 803 15.89 -17.53 9.29
C VAL A 803 15.31 -18.47 10.34
N ALA A 804 16.12 -18.98 11.29
CA ALA A 804 15.68 -19.96 12.29
C ALA A 804 15.94 -19.50 13.74
N THR A 805 14.90 -19.53 14.59
CA THR A 805 14.95 -19.07 16.01
C THR A 805 15.13 -20.20 17.03
N THR A 806 15.91 -19.97 18.09
CA THR A 806 16.48 -21.05 18.95
C THR A 806 16.06 -21.10 20.44
N ARG A 807 15.19 -20.21 20.94
CA ARG A 807 14.96 -19.96 22.38
C ARG A 807 14.58 -21.17 23.29
N ALA A 808 14.22 -22.33 22.74
CA ALA A 808 13.66 -23.46 23.51
C ALA A 808 14.56 -24.72 23.62
N LEU A 809 15.83 -24.65 23.21
CA LEU A 809 16.66 -25.85 23.05
C LEU A 809 16.86 -26.67 24.35
N LYS A 810 16.99 -26.04 25.53
CA LYS A 810 17.11 -26.78 26.81
C LYS A 810 15.93 -27.75 27.06
N MET A 811 14.71 -27.42 26.61
CA MET A 811 13.56 -28.34 26.70
C MET A 811 13.68 -29.53 25.74
N HIS A 812 14.30 -29.35 24.57
CA HIS A 812 14.54 -30.45 23.62
C HIS A 812 15.69 -31.36 24.04
N GLY A 813 16.61 -30.90 24.89
CA GLY A 813 17.66 -31.71 25.50
C GLY A 813 17.26 -32.45 26.78
N GLY A 814 15.98 -32.36 27.19
CA GLY A 814 15.44 -33.11 28.34
C GLY A 814 15.15 -32.30 29.61
N ALA A 815 15.21 -30.96 29.58
CA ALA A 815 14.77 -30.16 30.72
C ALA A 815 13.25 -30.34 31.00
N PRO A 816 12.78 -30.20 32.27
CA PRO A 816 11.39 -30.53 32.64
C PRO A 816 10.31 -29.73 31.90
N ASP A 817 9.13 -30.35 31.71
CA ASP A 817 8.00 -29.75 31.00
C ASP A 817 7.50 -28.42 31.62
N VAL A 818 7.47 -27.37 30.80
CA VAL A 818 6.99 -26.04 31.19
C VAL A 818 5.46 -25.98 31.15
N THR A 819 4.81 -25.83 32.31
CA THR A 819 3.37 -25.56 32.40
C THR A 819 3.12 -24.05 32.52
N PRO A 820 2.32 -23.42 31.65
CA PRO A 820 1.93 -22.02 31.81
C PRO A 820 1.31 -21.74 33.19
N GLY A 821 1.74 -20.65 33.84
CA GLY A 821 1.28 -20.26 35.17
C GLY A 821 1.97 -20.96 36.35
N LYS A 822 2.90 -21.90 36.11
CA LYS A 822 3.83 -22.40 37.14
C LYS A 822 5.19 -21.67 37.04
N PRO A 823 5.97 -21.59 38.14
CA PRO A 823 7.37 -21.17 38.08
C PRO A 823 8.19 -22.04 37.11
N LEU A 824 9.18 -21.44 36.45
CA LEU A 824 10.14 -22.18 35.63
C LEU A 824 11.09 -22.99 36.51
N HIS A 825 11.50 -24.17 36.03
CA HIS A 825 12.53 -24.97 36.69
C HIS A 825 13.91 -24.31 36.60
N ASP A 826 14.76 -24.52 37.61
CA ASP A 826 16.11 -23.94 37.71
C ASP A 826 16.97 -24.13 36.44
N THR A 827 16.82 -25.26 35.74
CA THR A 827 17.49 -25.57 34.45
C THR A 827 17.27 -24.51 33.36
N TYR A 828 16.16 -23.77 33.41
CA TYR A 828 15.86 -22.69 32.48
C TYR A 828 16.40 -21.32 32.95
N LEU A 829 16.70 -21.17 34.25
CA LEU A 829 17.12 -19.92 34.88
C LEU A 829 18.63 -19.86 35.14
N LYS A 830 19.30 -21.02 35.11
CA LYS A 830 20.75 -21.22 35.27
C LYS A 830 21.37 -21.73 33.97
N GLU A 831 22.68 -21.60 33.88
CA GLU A 831 23.48 -22.16 32.79
C GLU A 831 23.41 -23.69 32.80
N ASP A 832 23.09 -24.30 31.65
CA ASP A 832 23.18 -25.74 31.44
C ASP A 832 23.62 -26.05 30.00
N LEU A 833 24.94 -26.03 29.79
CA LEU A 833 25.57 -26.30 28.50
C LEU A 833 25.38 -27.75 28.02
N VAL A 834 25.14 -28.71 28.92
CA VAL A 834 25.00 -30.12 28.57
C VAL A 834 23.61 -30.37 27.97
N THR A 835 22.57 -29.98 28.69
CA THR A 835 21.19 -30.06 28.21
C THR A 835 20.94 -29.12 27.03
N LEU A 836 21.61 -27.97 26.97
CA LEU A 836 21.56 -27.09 25.79
C LEU A 836 22.18 -27.75 24.54
N LYS A 837 23.36 -28.38 24.65
CA LYS A 837 24.02 -29.07 23.53
C LYS A 837 23.19 -30.25 23.00
N GLU A 838 22.57 -31.02 23.88
CA GLU A 838 21.65 -32.09 23.45
C GLU A 838 20.43 -31.51 22.72
N GLY A 839 19.90 -30.40 23.23
CA GLY A 839 18.85 -29.61 22.58
C GLY A 839 19.20 -29.12 21.17
N CYS A 840 20.46 -28.68 20.95
CA CYS A 840 20.96 -28.20 19.65
C CYS A 840 20.76 -29.21 18.51
N LYS A 841 20.63 -30.52 18.78
CA LYS A 841 20.31 -31.52 17.76
C LYS A 841 18.97 -31.25 17.05
N ASN A 842 17.96 -30.74 17.77
CA ASN A 842 16.67 -30.36 17.15
C ASN A 842 16.87 -29.24 16.12
N LEU A 843 17.63 -28.19 16.49
CA LEU A 843 18.07 -27.13 15.57
C LEU A 843 18.85 -27.70 14.37
N GLY A 844 19.80 -28.61 14.62
CA GLY A 844 20.59 -29.27 13.58
C GLY A 844 19.73 -29.99 12.53
N LYS A 845 18.72 -30.75 12.95
CA LYS A 845 17.77 -31.40 12.02
C LYS A 845 16.92 -30.37 11.25
N HIS A 846 16.54 -29.24 11.84
CA HIS A 846 15.86 -28.16 11.11
C HIS A 846 16.77 -27.46 10.09
N ILE A 847 18.04 -27.23 10.41
CA ILE A 847 19.05 -26.69 9.47
C ILE A 847 19.25 -27.65 8.30
N GLN A 848 19.44 -28.95 8.59
CA GLN A 848 19.57 -30.00 7.57
C GLN A 848 18.32 -30.09 6.68
N ASN A 849 17.12 -30.02 7.27
CA ASN A 849 15.87 -30.01 6.52
C ASN A 849 15.77 -28.79 5.59
N ALA A 850 16.17 -27.60 6.05
CA ALA A 850 16.21 -26.40 5.21
C ALA A 850 17.24 -26.54 4.07
N LYS A 851 18.48 -26.96 4.38
CA LYS A 851 19.52 -27.24 3.37
C LYS A 851 19.09 -28.29 2.35
N ALA A 852 18.25 -29.26 2.71
CA ALA A 852 17.69 -30.25 1.79
C ALA A 852 16.70 -29.67 0.75
N PHE A 853 16.12 -28.49 0.99
CA PHE A 853 15.41 -27.71 -0.03
C PHE A 853 16.34 -26.87 -0.92
N GLY A 854 17.67 -26.92 -0.73
CA GLY A 854 18.66 -26.18 -1.55
C GLY A 854 18.78 -24.69 -1.23
N VAL A 855 18.27 -24.27 -0.07
CA VAL A 855 18.19 -22.86 0.38
C VAL A 855 19.20 -22.55 1.47
N LYS A 856 19.53 -21.27 1.62
CA LYS A 856 20.48 -20.79 2.65
C LYS A 856 19.80 -20.63 4.00
N VAL A 857 20.58 -20.69 5.08
CA VAL A 857 20.09 -20.74 6.47
C VAL A 857 20.91 -19.80 7.35
N VAL A 858 20.24 -18.81 7.95
CA VAL A 858 20.81 -17.90 8.97
C VAL A 858 20.12 -18.18 10.31
N VAL A 859 20.89 -18.53 11.33
CA VAL A 859 20.32 -18.82 12.66
C VAL A 859 20.29 -17.55 13.52
N ALA A 860 19.09 -17.20 13.99
CA ALA A 860 18.83 -16.08 14.89
C ALA A 860 18.73 -16.59 16.34
N VAL A 861 19.79 -16.34 17.12
CA VAL A 861 19.83 -16.70 18.54
C VAL A 861 19.18 -15.56 19.34
N ASN A 862 17.87 -15.67 19.55
CA ASN A 862 17.05 -14.69 20.26
C ASN A 862 17.43 -14.63 21.74
N GLN A 863 18.20 -13.60 22.14
CA GLN A 863 18.71 -13.44 23.51
C GLN A 863 17.59 -13.18 24.51
N PHE A 864 17.60 -13.90 25.63
CA PHE A 864 16.79 -13.67 26.82
C PHE A 864 17.63 -13.20 28.00
N SER A 865 16.99 -12.71 29.07
CA SER A 865 17.67 -12.08 30.22
C SER A 865 18.40 -13.04 31.16
N THR A 866 18.21 -14.35 30.99
CA THR A 866 18.87 -15.41 31.77
C THR A 866 20.00 -16.12 31.01
N ASP A 867 20.11 -15.88 29.71
CA ASP A 867 21.02 -16.64 28.84
C ASP A 867 22.46 -16.16 29.04
N THR A 868 23.39 -17.07 29.31
CA THR A 868 24.79 -16.68 29.50
C THR A 868 25.52 -16.51 28.16
N PRO A 869 26.64 -15.74 28.12
CA PRO A 869 27.48 -15.66 26.93
C PRO A 869 27.99 -17.03 26.45
N ALA A 870 28.19 -17.99 27.36
CA ALA A 870 28.62 -19.34 27.01
C ALA A 870 27.49 -20.15 26.35
N GLU A 871 26.24 -20.03 26.84
CA GLU A 871 25.07 -20.65 26.21
C GLU A 871 24.83 -20.09 24.79
N LEU A 872 24.96 -18.77 24.63
CA LEU A 872 24.77 -18.10 23.34
C LEU A 872 25.83 -18.51 22.32
N GLU A 873 27.10 -18.60 22.71
CA GLU A 873 28.19 -19.02 21.81
C GLU A 873 28.16 -20.54 21.50
N LEU A 874 27.70 -21.36 22.45
CA LEU A 874 27.43 -22.78 22.19
C LEU A 874 26.37 -22.96 21.11
N VAL A 875 25.25 -22.22 21.16
CA VAL A 875 24.21 -22.31 20.12
C VAL A 875 24.72 -21.84 18.77
N LYS A 876 25.56 -20.79 18.71
CA LYS A 876 26.19 -20.33 17.46
C LYS A 876 27.14 -21.37 16.87
N SER A 877 28.03 -21.93 17.68
CA SER A 877 29.03 -22.91 17.22
C SER A 877 28.39 -24.23 16.78
N GLU A 878 27.36 -24.72 17.47
CA GLU A 878 26.57 -25.88 17.01
C GLU A 878 25.75 -25.56 15.74
N ALA A 879 25.15 -24.37 15.62
CA ALA A 879 24.41 -23.98 14.41
C ALA A 879 25.32 -24.00 13.15
N LEU A 880 26.55 -23.51 13.29
CA LEU A 880 27.56 -23.56 12.21
C LEU A 880 28.07 -25.00 11.97
N SER A 881 28.24 -25.82 13.00
CA SER A 881 28.66 -27.23 12.84
C SER A 881 27.62 -28.08 12.10
N PHE A 882 26.33 -27.77 12.25
CA PHE A 882 25.23 -28.36 11.47
C PHE A 882 25.06 -27.76 10.06
N GLY A 883 25.89 -26.81 9.67
CA GLY A 883 25.93 -26.26 8.30
C GLY A 883 25.02 -25.06 8.04
N ALA A 884 24.69 -24.25 9.06
CA ALA A 884 24.13 -22.91 8.81
C ALA A 884 25.17 -22.01 8.11
N ASP A 885 24.72 -21.10 7.24
CA ASP A 885 25.59 -20.15 6.53
C ASP A 885 26.06 -19.00 7.44
N ALA A 886 25.23 -18.64 8.44
CA ALA A 886 25.58 -17.73 9.53
C ALA A 886 24.79 -18.05 10.80
N ALA A 887 25.31 -17.67 11.97
CA ALA A 887 24.62 -17.75 13.25
C ALA A 887 24.91 -16.52 14.11
N VAL A 888 23.86 -15.75 14.43
CA VAL A 888 23.98 -14.41 15.03
C VAL A 888 23.04 -14.27 16.24
N VAL A 889 23.56 -13.70 17.33
CA VAL A 889 22.76 -13.36 18.52
C VAL A 889 22.02 -12.06 18.28
N SER A 890 20.73 -12.01 18.66
CA SER A 890 19.89 -10.84 18.42
C SER A 890 19.01 -10.53 19.63
N ASN A 891 18.94 -9.25 19.98
CA ASN A 891 18.25 -8.71 21.16
C ASN A 891 17.24 -7.61 20.76
N HIS A 892 16.56 -7.82 19.63
CA HIS A 892 15.59 -6.89 19.06
C HIS A 892 14.32 -6.75 19.91
N TRP A 893 13.95 -7.79 20.67
CA TRP A 893 12.86 -7.70 21.64
C TRP A 893 13.09 -6.57 22.67
N ALA A 894 14.32 -6.35 23.15
CA ALA A 894 14.64 -5.26 24.07
C ALA A 894 15.13 -3.97 23.39
N LYS A 895 15.60 -4.03 22.13
CA LYS A 895 16.29 -2.92 21.45
C LYS A 895 15.72 -2.49 20.08
N GLY A 896 14.58 -3.03 19.64
CA GLY A 896 14.01 -2.76 18.32
C GLY A 896 14.95 -3.19 17.18
N GLY A 897 14.90 -2.52 16.03
CA GLY A 897 15.76 -2.82 14.89
C GLY A 897 17.26 -2.79 15.20
N ALA A 898 17.69 -1.92 16.12
CA ALA A 898 19.09 -1.86 16.58
C ALA A 898 19.57 -3.17 17.20
N GLY A 899 18.68 -3.98 17.78
CA GLY A 899 18.99 -5.29 18.34
C GLY A 899 19.07 -6.43 17.32
N ALA A 900 18.71 -6.19 16.04
CA ALA A 900 18.81 -7.15 14.94
C ALA A 900 19.70 -6.66 13.78
N ARG A 901 20.45 -5.57 13.96
CA ARG A 901 21.37 -5.03 12.95
C ARG A 901 22.35 -6.07 12.44
N ASP A 902 23.08 -6.74 13.33
CA ASP A 902 24.09 -7.75 12.99
C ASP A 902 23.48 -8.94 12.22
N LEU A 903 22.24 -9.30 12.55
CA LEU A 903 21.46 -10.35 11.88
C LEU A 903 21.02 -9.91 10.48
N ALA A 904 20.71 -8.62 10.30
CA ALA A 904 20.40 -8.03 9.00
C ALA A 904 21.64 -7.92 8.10
N GLU A 905 22.79 -7.52 8.65
CA GLU A 905 24.05 -7.48 7.90
C GLU A 905 24.49 -8.88 7.45
N ALA A 906 24.37 -9.90 8.31
CA ALA A 906 24.59 -11.30 7.95
C ALA A 906 23.58 -11.84 6.92
N LEU A 907 22.30 -11.45 7.00
CA LEU A 907 21.29 -11.80 6.01
C LEU A 907 21.63 -11.21 4.62
N ILE A 908 22.03 -9.94 4.56
CA ILE A 908 22.46 -9.27 3.32
C ILE A 908 23.62 -10.04 2.67
N GLN A 909 24.68 -10.33 3.43
CA GLN A 909 25.84 -11.10 2.95
C GLN A 909 25.46 -12.52 2.49
N THR A 910 24.48 -13.14 3.16
CA THR A 910 23.98 -14.47 2.80
C THR A 910 23.18 -14.43 1.49
N CYS A 911 22.36 -13.40 1.25
CA CYS A 911 21.65 -13.18 -0.01
C CYS A 911 22.58 -12.84 -1.18
N GLU A 912 23.60 -12.00 -0.96
CA GLU A 912 24.48 -11.46 -2.02
C GLU A 912 25.55 -12.45 -2.49
N SER A 913 25.83 -13.52 -1.73
CA SER A 913 26.94 -14.46 -2.03
C SER A 913 26.68 -15.47 -3.17
N SER A 914 25.41 -15.80 -3.47
CA SER A 914 24.98 -16.71 -4.56
C SER A 914 23.45 -16.87 -4.59
N GLU A 915 22.90 -17.34 -5.71
CA GLU A 915 21.47 -17.71 -5.82
C GLU A 915 21.21 -19.14 -5.27
N PRO A 916 19.98 -19.45 -4.80
CA PRO A 916 19.63 -20.75 -4.21
C PRO A 916 19.36 -21.85 -5.25
N ASP A 917 19.66 -23.10 -4.90
CA ASP A 917 19.47 -24.31 -5.72
C ASP A 917 18.15 -25.02 -5.34
N PHE A 918 17.05 -24.26 -5.37
CA PHE A 918 15.79 -24.63 -4.72
C PHE A 918 15.11 -25.89 -5.30
N LYS A 919 14.82 -26.86 -4.41
CA LYS A 919 14.29 -28.20 -4.75
C LYS A 919 13.15 -28.60 -3.83
N PHE A 920 12.13 -29.26 -4.39
CA PHE A 920 11.00 -29.81 -3.63
C PHE A 920 11.32 -31.19 -3.01
N THR A 921 10.61 -31.57 -1.95
CA THR A 921 10.81 -32.86 -1.25
C THR A 921 10.33 -34.07 -2.08
N TYR A 922 9.32 -33.86 -2.92
CA TYR A 922 8.62 -34.88 -3.70
C TYR A 922 8.11 -34.30 -5.04
N ASP A 923 7.98 -35.16 -6.05
CA ASP A 923 7.37 -34.82 -7.35
C ASP A 923 5.83 -34.91 -7.30
N LEU A 924 5.15 -34.21 -8.22
CA LEU A 924 3.70 -34.25 -8.38
C LEU A 924 3.21 -35.53 -9.06
N ASP A 925 4.05 -36.20 -9.85
CA ASP A 925 3.66 -37.44 -10.54
C ASP A 925 3.74 -38.69 -9.65
N LEU A 926 4.28 -38.56 -8.43
CA LEU A 926 4.34 -39.67 -7.46
C LEU A 926 2.95 -40.01 -6.87
N PRO A 927 2.67 -41.29 -6.55
CA PRO A 927 1.50 -41.68 -5.78
C PRO A 927 1.39 -40.92 -4.45
N ILE A 928 0.16 -40.67 -3.96
CA ILE A 928 -0.07 -39.91 -2.73
C ILE A 928 0.64 -40.55 -1.53
N ALA A 929 0.62 -41.88 -1.42
CA ALA A 929 1.35 -42.61 -0.39
C ALA A 929 2.85 -42.28 -0.41
N GLU A 930 3.49 -42.25 -1.58
CA GLU A 930 4.91 -41.91 -1.70
C GLU A 930 5.22 -40.43 -1.44
N LYS A 931 4.29 -39.52 -1.75
CA LYS A 931 4.40 -38.10 -1.36
C LYS A 931 4.39 -37.94 0.17
N ILE A 932 3.49 -38.64 0.86
CA ILE A 932 3.42 -38.67 2.34
C ILE A 932 4.70 -39.31 2.92
N ASN A 933 5.13 -40.44 2.36
CA ASN A 933 6.33 -41.18 2.75
C ASN A 933 7.61 -40.34 2.60
N ALA A 934 7.74 -39.59 1.49
CA ALA A 934 8.87 -38.70 1.23
C ALA A 934 8.96 -37.54 2.24
N ILE A 935 7.83 -37.02 2.74
CA ILE A 935 7.86 -36.02 3.82
C ILE A 935 8.25 -36.69 5.14
N ALA A 936 7.63 -37.82 5.49
CA ALA A 936 7.87 -38.53 6.75
C ALA A 936 9.34 -38.95 6.90
N THR A 937 9.92 -39.58 5.88
CA THR A 937 11.32 -40.03 5.89
C THR A 937 12.29 -38.84 5.84
N LYS A 938 12.23 -37.99 4.82
CA LYS A 938 13.23 -36.93 4.59
C LYS A 938 13.15 -35.82 5.65
N VAL A 939 11.94 -35.32 5.95
CA VAL A 939 11.75 -34.17 6.85
C VAL A 939 11.66 -34.61 8.31
N TYR A 940 10.87 -35.64 8.64
CA TYR A 940 10.65 -36.02 10.06
C TYR A 940 11.69 -37.01 10.59
N GLY A 941 12.40 -37.74 9.72
CA GLY A 941 13.30 -38.81 10.15
C GLY A 941 12.55 -40.07 10.63
N ALA A 942 11.32 -40.27 10.13
CA ALA A 942 10.56 -41.48 10.35
C ALA A 942 11.10 -42.64 9.51
N ASP A 943 10.89 -43.88 9.95
CA ASP A 943 11.29 -45.08 9.20
C ASP A 943 10.35 -45.34 8.02
N GLY A 944 9.13 -44.81 8.07
CA GLY A 944 8.10 -44.94 7.04
C GLY A 944 6.72 -44.48 7.51
N ILE A 945 5.68 -44.90 6.79
CA ILE A 945 4.27 -44.58 7.08
C ILE A 945 3.43 -45.85 7.24
N GLU A 946 2.37 -45.77 8.03
CA GLU A 946 1.37 -46.82 8.22
C GLU A 946 0.00 -46.28 7.79
N LEU A 947 -0.65 -46.91 6.80
CA LEU A 947 -1.95 -46.49 6.30
C LEU A 947 -3.07 -47.29 6.96
N SER A 948 -4.04 -46.61 7.59
CA SER A 948 -5.29 -47.26 7.99
C SER A 948 -6.10 -47.70 6.76
N GLU A 949 -7.02 -48.66 6.92
CA GLU A 949 -7.95 -49.04 5.83
C GLU A 949 -8.74 -47.83 5.29
N LEU A 950 -9.12 -46.90 6.17
CA LEU A 950 -9.86 -45.69 5.80
C LEU A 950 -8.98 -44.76 4.97
N ALA A 951 -7.73 -44.54 5.40
CA ALA A 951 -6.76 -43.74 4.67
C ALA A 951 -6.43 -44.35 3.30
N ALA A 952 -6.28 -45.67 3.21
CA ALA A 952 -6.04 -46.37 1.95
C ALA A 952 -7.21 -46.21 0.95
N LYS A 953 -8.45 -46.43 1.42
CA LYS A 953 -9.67 -46.23 0.61
C LYS A 953 -9.82 -44.77 0.15
N GLN A 954 -9.49 -43.82 1.02
CA GLN A 954 -9.51 -42.38 0.69
C GLN A 954 -8.41 -42.00 -0.31
N ILE A 955 -7.18 -42.51 -0.14
CA ILE A 955 -6.07 -42.30 -1.08
C ILE A 955 -6.44 -42.81 -2.48
N ALA A 956 -6.95 -44.03 -2.61
CA ALA A 956 -7.40 -44.59 -3.89
C ALA A 956 -8.53 -43.75 -4.54
N THR A 957 -9.41 -43.14 -3.73
CA THR A 957 -10.46 -42.22 -4.19
C THR A 957 -9.89 -40.89 -4.71
N TYR A 958 -8.71 -40.48 -4.23
CA TYR A 958 -8.09 -39.19 -4.53
C TYR A 958 -6.87 -39.27 -5.48
N GLU A 959 -6.52 -40.44 -6.01
CA GLU A 959 -5.21 -40.75 -6.63
C GLU A 959 -4.68 -39.74 -7.67
N ALA A 960 -5.56 -39.01 -8.37
CA ALA A 960 -5.22 -37.98 -9.35
C ALA A 960 -5.13 -36.53 -8.80
N GLN A 961 -5.17 -36.28 -7.49
CA GLN A 961 -5.41 -34.93 -6.94
C GLN A 961 -4.37 -34.43 -5.90
N GLY A 962 -3.76 -33.28 -6.22
CA GLY A 962 -3.31 -32.28 -5.23
C GLY A 962 -1.91 -32.45 -4.60
N TYR A 963 -1.54 -31.42 -3.83
CA TYR A 963 -0.35 -31.40 -2.96
C TYR A 963 -0.63 -32.12 -1.63
N VAL A 964 0.40 -32.44 -0.84
CA VAL A 964 0.25 -33.05 0.49
C VAL A 964 0.54 -32.02 1.59
N CYS A 965 -0.34 -31.93 2.60
CA CYS A 965 -0.26 -31.02 3.74
C CYS A 965 -0.39 -31.78 5.06
N MET A 966 0.72 -32.22 5.65
CA MET A 966 0.75 -33.11 6.82
C MET A 966 0.12 -32.50 8.08
N ALA A 967 -0.97 -33.09 8.60
CA ALA A 967 -1.64 -32.63 9.82
C ALA A 967 -1.23 -33.48 11.03
N LYS A 968 -0.11 -33.10 11.64
CA LYS A 968 0.45 -33.68 12.89
C LYS A 968 0.52 -32.66 14.03
N THR A 969 0.98 -33.12 15.19
CA THR A 969 1.39 -32.25 16.29
C THR A 969 2.56 -31.35 15.90
N GLN A 970 2.54 -30.12 16.39
CA GLN A 970 3.65 -29.18 16.30
C GLN A 970 4.75 -29.42 17.35
N TYR A 971 4.52 -30.26 18.37
CA TYR A 971 5.41 -30.37 19.53
C TYR A 971 6.50 -31.45 19.43
N SER A 972 6.59 -32.13 18.28
CA SER A 972 7.58 -33.16 17.93
C SER A 972 7.74 -33.22 16.41
N PHE A 973 8.87 -33.74 15.90
CA PHE A 973 8.96 -34.19 14.50
C PHE A 973 7.98 -35.36 14.24
N SER A 974 7.77 -36.21 15.24
CA SER A 974 6.89 -37.37 15.19
C SER A 974 5.40 -37.00 15.31
N HIS A 975 4.55 -38.03 15.38
CA HIS A 975 3.13 -37.87 15.67
C HIS A 975 2.80 -37.70 17.17
N ASP A 976 3.67 -38.14 18.09
CA ASP A 976 3.48 -38.00 19.55
C ASP A 976 4.10 -36.68 20.07
N PRO A 977 3.32 -35.76 20.68
CA PRO A 977 3.84 -34.52 21.26
C PRO A 977 4.88 -34.71 22.38
N LYS A 978 5.01 -35.90 22.98
CA LYS A 978 5.97 -36.19 24.06
C LYS A 978 7.39 -36.40 23.56
N LEU A 979 7.58 -36.87 22.33
CA LEU A 979 8.91 -37.22 21.80
C LEU A 979 9.69 -35.95 21.42
N LYS A 980 10.56 -35.49 22.31
CA LYS A 980 11.40 -34.28 22.14
C LYS A 980 12.71 -34.58 21.40
N GLY A 981 13.54 -33.56 21.20
CA GLY A 981 14.84 -33.69 20.54
C GLY A 981 14.69 -34.01 19.06
N VAL A 982 15.38 -35.05 18.59
CA VAL A 982 15.22 -35.65 17.26
C VAL A 982 14.92 -37.14 17.45
N PRO A 983 13.64 -37.55 17.49
CA PRO A 983 13.29 -38.96 17.60
C PRO A 983 13.68 -39.72 16.33
N THR A 984 13.94 -41.02 16.48
CA THR A 984 14.24 -42.00 15.42
C THR A 984 13.56 -43.32 15.75
N GLY A 985 13.49 -44.28 14.83
CA GLY A 985 12.87 -45.58 15.09
C GLY A 985 11.34 -45.51 15.24
N PHE A 986 10.69 -44.62 14.47
CA PHE A 986 9.24 -44.41 14.55
C PHE A 986 8.57 -44.41 13.18
N THR A 987 7.41 -45.08 13.10
CA THR A 987 6.50 -45.04 11.95
C THR A 987 5.48 -43.90 12.12
N VAL A 988 5.00 -43.35 11.01
CA VAL A 988 3.97 -42.30 10.99
C VAL A 988 2.60 -42.89 10.64
N PRO A 989 1.65 -42.98 11.59
CA PRO A 989 0.32 -43.51 11.33
C PRO A 989 -0.55 -42.48 10.61
N ILE A 990 -1.21 -42.88 9.53
CA ILE A 990 -2.14 -42.07 8.75
C ILE A 990 -3.56 -42.60 9.02
N ARG A 991 -4.31 -41.88 9.86
CA ARG A 991 -5.65 -42.32 10.32
C ARG A 991 -6.72 -42.14 9.27
N ALA A 992 -6.66 -41.03 8.53
CA ALA A 992 -7.55 -40.66 7.44
C ALA A 992 -6.88 -39.60 6.56
N VAL A 993 -7.39 -39.38 5.35
CA VAL A 993 -7.00 -38.30 4.44
C VAL A 993 -8.23 -37.47 4.08
N ARG A 994 -8.11 -36.15 4.17
CA ARG A 994 -9.15 -35.20 3.75
C ARG A 994 -8.68 -34.37 2.57
N LEU A 995 -9.63 -33.86 1.79
CA LEU A 995 -9.40 -33.06 0.59
C LEU A 995 -9.82 -31.60 0.82
N SER A 996 -8.93 -30.66 0.46
CA SER A 996 -9.22 -29.24 0.29
C SER A 996 -9.07 -28.91 -1.19
N ALA A 997 -10.12 -29.16 -1.98
CA ALA A 997 -10.09 -29.13 -3.44
C ALA A 997 -9.93 -27.71 -4.03
N GLY A 998 -10.47 -26.68 -3.38
CA GLY A 998 -10.26 -25.29 -3.76
C GLY A 998 -8.88 -24.78 -3.37
N ALA A 999 -8.35 -25.24 -2.23
CA ALA A 999 -6.98 -24.92 -1.81
C ALA A 999 -5.90 -25.79 -2.50
N GLY A 1000 -6.29 -26.81 -3.26
CA GLY A 1000 -5.41 -27.64 -4.10
C GLY A 1000 -4.62 -28.72 -3.37
N PHE A 1001 -4.97 -29.09 -2.13
CA PHE A 1001 -4.19 -30.06 -1.34
C PHE A 1001 -5.03 -31.10 -0.58
N LEU A 1002 -4.43 -32.28 -0.39
CA LEU A 1002 -4.85 -33.30 0.55
C LEU A 1002 -4.15 -33.07 1.90
N TYR A 1003 -4.86 -33.28 3.00
CA TYR A 1003 -4.30 -33.24 4.35
C TYR A 1003 -4.50 -34.58 5.08
N PRO A 1004 -3.45 -35.42 5.20
CA PRO A 1004 -3.50 -36.63 6.01
C PRO A 1004 -3.48 -36.28 7.51
N LEU A 1005 -4.36 -36.93 8.27
CA LEU A 1005 -4.50 -36.77 9.73
C LEU A 1005 -3.66 -37.82 10.45
N LEU A 1006 -2.61 -37.36 11.14
CA LEU A 1006 -1.65 -38.20 11.87
C LEU A 1006 -2.04 -38.39 13.35
N GLY A 1007 -3.01 -37.62 13.82
CA GLY A 1007 -3.52 -37.63 15.18
C GLY A 1007 -4.74 -36.71 15.30
N ASP A 1008 -5.28 -36.57 16.52
CA ASP A 1008 -6.52 -35.86 16.76
C ASP A 1008 -6.33 -34.34 16.70
N MET A 1009 -6.78 -33.71 15.61
CA MET A 1009 -6.65 -32.28 15.37
C MET A 1009 -7.87 -31.51 15.88
N GLN A 1010 -7.70 -30.69 16.91
CA GLN A 1010 -8.78 -29.88 17.48
C GLN A 1010 -8.99 -28.59 16.65
N THR A 1011 -9.96 -28.63 15.75
CA THR A 1011 -10.34 -27.52 14.83
C THR A 1011 -11.17 -26.41 15.46
N MET A 1012 -11.85 -26.69 16.58
CA MET A 1012 -12.55 -25.69 17.39
C MET A 1012 -11.96 -25.64 18.81
N PRO A 1013 -11.17 -24.60 19.15
CA PRO A 1013 -10.65 -24.40 20.49
C PRO A 1013 -11.76 -24.16 21.53
N GLY A 1014 -11.42 -24.31 22.81
CA GLY A 1014 -12.34 -24.05 23.92
C GLY A 1014 -11.72 -23.08 24.92
N LEU A 1015 -12.55 -22.27 25.56
CA LEU A 1015 -12.16 -21.42 26.69
C LEU A 1015 -11.62 -22.27 27.88
N GLY A 1016 -10.71 -21.68 28.65
CA GLY A 1016 -10.18 -22.23 29.91
C GLY A 1016 -10.92 -21.68 31.15
N THR A 1017 -10.64 -22.25 32.32
CA THR A 1017 -11.35 -21.94 33.59
C THR A 1017 -11.23 -20.48 34.04
N ARG A 1018 -10.08 -19.84 33.78
CA ARG A 1018 -9.89 -18.39 33.87
C ARG A 1018 -9.56 -17.88 32.46
N PRO A 1019 -10.56 -17.44 31.68
CA PRO A 1019 -10.34 -16.94 30.33
C PRO A 1019 -9.78 -15.51 30.35
N GLY A 1020 -9.02 -15.15 29.32
CA GLY A 1020 -8.42 -13.81 29.18
C GLY A 1020 -9.43 -12.66 29.24
N PHE A 1021 -10.65 -12.87 28.72
CA PHE A 1021 -11.70 -11.85 28.68
C PHE A 1021 -12.15 -11.28 30.03
N TRP A 1022 -11.82 -11.91 31.16
CA TRP A 1022 -12.09 -11.33 32.49
C TRP A 1022 -11.32 -10.04 32.77
N GLU A 1023 -10.18 -9.85 32.11
CA GLU A 1023 -9.33 -8.66 32.28
C GLU A 1023 -9.55 -7.64 31.15
N VAL A 1024 -10.32 -7.98 30.12
CA VAL A 1024 -10.55 -7.14 28.93
C VAL A 1024 -11.68 -6.16 29.15
N GLY A 1025 -11.45 -4.88 28.83
CA GLY A 1025 -12.46 -3.83 28.93
C GLY A 1025 -12.08 -2.56 28.19
N LEU A 1026 -12.78 -1.46 28.51
CA LEU A 1026 -12.48 -0.11 28.06
C LEU A 1026 -12.23 0.80 29.26
N ASP A 1027 -11.31 1.76 29.14
CA ASP A 1027 -11.14 2.84 30.13
C ASP A 1027 -12.16 3.99 29.91
N GLU A 1028 -12.12 5.01 30.78
CA GLU A 1028 -12.98 6.20 30.69
C GLU A 1028 -12.83 7.01 29.39
N LYS A 1029 -11.79 6.74 28.59
CA LYS A 1029 -11.49 7.38 27.31
C LYS A 1029 -11.77 6.45 26.11
N GLY A 1030 -12.32 5.27 26.36
CA GLY A 1030 -12.59 4.26 25.33
C GLY A 1030 -11.34 3.54 24.81
N GLN A 1031 -10.22 3.57 25.53
CA GLN A 1031 -9.03 2.79 25.20
C GLN A 1031 -9.19 1.34 25.66
N VAL A 1032 -8.74 0.38 24.84
CA VAL A 1032 -8.80 -1.05 25.19
C VAL A 1032 -7.78 -1.38 26.29
N VAL A 1033 -8.25 -2.02 27.36
CA VAL A 1033 -7.41 -2.48 28.48
C VAL A 1033 -7.44 -4.01 28.60
N GLY A 1034 -6.33 -4.59 29.07
CA GLY A 1034 -6.21 -6.01 29.45
C GLY A 1034 -6.25 -7.06 28.34
N LEU A 1035 -6.30 -6.65 27.06
CA LEU A 1035 -6.23 -7.55 25.89
C LEU A 1035 -4.89 -8.27 25.75
N PHE A 1036 -3.83 -7.69 26.33
CA PHE A 1036 -2.43 -8.12 26.32
C PHE A 1036 -1.81 -7.90 27.71
#